data_AF-A0A257QC22-F1
#
_entry.id   AF-A0A257QC22-F1
#
_cell.length_a   1.000
_cell.length_b   1.000
_cell.length_c   1.000
_cell.angle_alpha   90.00
_cell.angle_beta   90.00
_cell.angle_gamma   90.00
#
_symmetry.space_group_name_H-M   'P 1'
#
loop_
_entity.id
_entity.type
_entity.pdbx_description
1 polymer ?
#
loop_
_entity_poly.entity_id
_entity_poly.type
_entity_poly.pdbx_seq_one_letter_code
_entity_poly.pdbx_strand_id
1 'polypeptide(L)'
;MKIIILGAGQVGASLATVLSQETRNSVTVVDTQPAALLRLQERLDIRTVEGYGAQPSVLFAAGAADADVLIAVTSSDETNMLACEVAWTLYRTPTKIARIRATDFLDHPALFDNNAIAVDYMISPERLIKDYIARLLEYPDALQVRDFADGRLRLIGLRADADGPLVGQPIRYLSALLPDVEARVAAIFRKDTALHPDGATVIEADDEVFFLAKSDDIRKVMSVMRRLDRPYRRILIAGGGNIGGGLAQALESRFQVKLISNNAEKARKLSAELDNTIVLTGSATDSELLVEENIEDMDVFLALTNDDEDNILAAMLAKKLGARKVMCIVNRSEYVDLIHMGSIDIALSPHNITIGSMISRLRRGDVVSVHSLRRGAAEAMEIIARGDANTSQVVGRRVDGLKLPPGTTIGALLREGEVLIAHHDSIIESDDHVILFLTDKRYVRDIEQLVLGVLLMVFGLTFIPPWWVGWVMGDTDLVPFETSFMVAVLLGAALWLPLRGYRRELKLRDGLLIVVSFWVVLGLMGALPIYLQPTLHLSFSQAVFESVSGITTTGSTVLAGLDGMPKSLLFYRQQLQWLGGLGIIVLVVAFMPLLGVGGMQLYKSEISGPMKDERLSGRISDTAKALWQVYAGLTLLCAILFKLEGMSWFDAVGHAFSTISTGGFSTHDASFGYFNNFPMELTAVVFMILGGTPMALHYLAMKHGSLRAYGKSSEFKFFLLLLLIFFALIMLTVMISRPFSEWLWGARWGLFTLVSMMTTTGYLLVDSTPWPVFLPILVLATALIGGCAGSTSGGLKTVRFLLLTRQGLNELRKLVHPHAEFVVKLGGRAINPSVISAVWAFFAAYVFVFVLIFFSMMATGLDPVSALGGAIGTLTSAGPGLGTVASTFANASTGTLWVGTISMILGRLEIFTVLVLFLPMFWRR
;
A
#
# COMPACT_ATOMS: atom_id res chain seq x y z
N MET A 1 -13.11 10.05 5.23
CA MET A 1 -13.52 10.11 6.63
C MET A 1 -12.28 10.09 7.51
N LYS A 2 -12.15 11.00 8.46
CA LYS A 2 -11.09 11.01 9.48
C LYS A 2 -11.58 10.23 10.69
N ILE A 3 -10.90 9.14 11.01
CA ILE A 3 -11.33 8.17 12.02
C ILE A 3 -10.24 8.08 13.08
N ILE A 4 -10.60 8.23 14.35
CA ILE A 4 -9.73 7.97 15.49
C ILE A 4 -10.15 6.65 16.12
N ILE A 5 -9.22 5.73 16.32
CA ILE A 5 -9.42 4.47 17.02
C ILE A 5 -8.59 4.52 18.30
N LEU A 6 -9.24 4.41 19.45
CA LEU A 6 -8.57 4.34 20.75
C LEU A 6 -8.45 2.87 21.17
N GLY A 7 -7.21 2.40 21.28
CA GLY A 7 -6.85 1.01 21.55
C GLY A 7 -6.34 0.30 20.29
N ALA A 8 -5.11 -0.22 20.35
CA ALA A 8 -4.44 -1.06 19.36
C ALA A 8 -4.49 -2.55 19.72
N GLY A 9 -5.38 -2.95 20.63
CA GLY A 9 -5.69 -4.35 20.90
C GLY A 9 -6.32 -5.06 19.69
N GLN A 10 -6.68 -6.34 19.81
CA GLN A 10 -7.14 -7.15 18.66
C GLN A 10 -8.28 -6.50 17.85
N VAL A 11 -9.30 -5.95 18.52
CA VAL A 11 -10.43 -5.30 17.86
C VAL A 11 -9.98 -4.02 17.14
N GLY A 12 -9.25 -3.14 17.82
CA GLY A 12 -8.78 -1.88 17.22
C GLY A 12 -7.77 -2.08 16.09
N ALA A 13 -6.87 -3.05 16.23
CA ALA A 13 -5.94 -3.49 15.19
C ALA A 13 -6.65 -3.98 13.92
N SER A 14 -7.66 -4.84 14.10
CA SER A 14 -8.41 -5.41 12.99
C SER A 14 -9.32 -4.35 12.34
N LEU A 15 -9.92 -3.48 13.14
CA LEU A 15 -10.71 -2.35 12.67
C LEU A 15 -9.83 -1.37 11.87
N ALA A 16 -8.64 -1.04 12.37
CA ALA A 16 -7.67 -0.24 11.64
C ALA A 16 -7.28 -0.91 10.32
N THR A 17 -7.11 -2.24 10.31
CA THR A 17 -6.82 -3.01 9.11
C THR A 17 -7.91 -2.87 8.06
N VAL A 18 -9.17 -3.05 8.42
CA VAL A 18 -10.27 -2.98 7.45
C VAL A 18 -10.56 -1.54 7.03
N LEU A 19 -10.55 -0.58 7.96
CA LEU A 19 -10.86 0.82 7.65
C LEU A 19 -9.76 1.52 6.85
N SER A 20 -8.49 1.15 7.06
CA SER A 20 -7.37 1.71 6.29
C SER A 20 -7.31 1.20 4.84
N GLN A 21 -7.99 0.10 4.53
CA GLN A 21 -8.08 -0.41 3.16
C GLN A 21 -8.95 0.48 2.24
N GLU A 22 -9.78 1.35 2.79
CA GLU A 22 -10.58 2.29 1.99
C GLU A 22 -9.83 3.61 1.83
N THR A 23 -9.45 4.00 0.59
CA THR A 23 -8.64 5.24 0.37
C THR A 23 -9.29 6.53 0.88
N ARG A 24 -10.61 6.56 1.04
CA ARG A 24 -11.30 7.73 1.59
C ARG A 24 -11.07 7.89 3.08
N ASN A 25 -10.62 6.86 3.78
CA ASN A 25 -10.45 6.87 5.22
C ASN A 25 -9.03 7.30 5.59
N SER A 26 -8.95 8.10 6.64
CA SER A 26 -7.72 8.54 7.28
C SER A 26 -7.81 8.07 8.71
N VAL A 27 -7.18 6.93 9.00
CA VAL A 27 -7.27 6.27 10.31
C VAL A 27 -6.10 6.70 11.19
N THR A 28 -6.40 7.10 12.41
CA THR A 28 -5.43 7.38 13.47
C THR A 28 -5.68 6.40 14.63
N VAL A 29 -4.68 5.62 15.02
CA VAL A 29 -4.76 4.70 16.18
C VAL A 29 -4.01 5.28 17.36
N VAL A 30 -4.66 5.32 18.52
CA VAL A 30 -4.09 5.76 19.78
C VAL A 30 -3.91 4.56 20.70
N ASP A 31 -2.74 4.35 21.27
CA ASP A 31 -2.53 3.31 22.29
C ASP A 31 -1.37 3.68 23.23
N THR A 32 -1.32 3.05 24.40
CA THR A 32 -0.23 3.25 25.37
C THR A 32 0.97 2.36 25.09
N GLN A 33 0.84 1.35 24.23
CA GLN A 33 1.90 0.40 23.89
C GLN A 33 2.57 0.74 22.55
N PRO A 34 3.82 1.25 22.57
CA PRO A 34 4.54 1.62 21.36
C PRO A 34 4.73 0.43 20.40
N ALA A 35 4.94 -0.78 20.94
CA ALA A 35 5.13 -1.99 20.14
C ALA A 35 3.86 -2.41 19.38
N ALA A 36 2.67 -2.16 19.92
CA ALA A 36 1.42 -2.43 19.21
C ALA A 36 1.20 -1.42 18.06
N LEU A 37 1.44 -0.13 18.34
CA LEU A 37 1.36 0.93 17.34
C LEU A 37 2.35 0.73 16.20
N LEU A 38 3.59 0.37 16.51
CA LEU A 38 4.61 0.13 15.49
C LEU A 38 4.22 -1.04 14.57
N ARG A 39 3.79 -2.17 15.14
CA ARG A 39 3.33 -3.34 14.37
C ARG A 39 2.18 -3.01 13.42
N LEU A 40 1.26 -2.13 13.84
CA LEU A 40 0.17 -1.68 12.98
C LEU A 40 0.67 -0.74 11.88
N GLN A 41 1.53 0.22 12.24
CA GLN A 41 2.08 1.20 11.30
C GLN A 41 3.00 0.57 10.24
N GLU A 42 3.66 -0.54 10.54
CA GLU A 42 4.45 -1.31 9.57
C GLU A 42 3.59 -2.03 8.53
N ARG A 43 2.34 -2.35 8.88
CA ARG A 43 1.43 -3.14 8.04
C ARG A 43 0.35 -2.30 7.33
N LEU A 44 0.01 -1.14 7.89
CA LEU A 44 -1.15 -0.34 7.51
C LEU A 44 -0.76 1.13 7.29
N ASP A 45 -1.36 1.79 6.30
CA ASP A 45 -1.21 3.23 6.08
C ASP A 45 -2.10 4.02 7.05
N ILE A 46 -1.68 4.09 8.31
CA ILE A 46 -2.39 4.76 9.40
C ILE A 46 -1.47 5.70 10.17
N ARG A 47 -2.05 6.73 10.80
CA ARG A 47 -1.35 7.54 11.81
C ARG A 47 -1.41 6.78 13.15
N THR A 48 -0.35 6.86 13.94
CA THR A 48 -0.32 6.33 15.30
C THR A 48 0.04 7.43 16.29
N VAL A 49 -0.57 7.40 17.48
CA VAL A 49 -0.29 8.33 18.57
C VAL A 49 -0.12 7.53 19.86
N GLU A 50 1.01 7.70 20.50
CA GLU A 50 1.28 7.09 21.79
C GLU A 50 0.63 7.92 22.91
N GLY A 51 -0.16 7.29 23.76
CA GLY A 51 -0.74 7.93 24.93
C GLY A 51 -2.08 7.33 25.36
N TYR A 52 -2.64 7.89 26.42
CA TYR A 52 -3.96 7.50 26.93
C TYR A 52 -5.06 8.21 26.15
N GLY A 53 -5.95 7.43 25.54
CA GLY A 53 -7.00 7.93 24.64
C GLY A 53 -8.03 8.87 25.28
N ALA A 54 -8.15 8.92 26.61
CA ALA A 54 -9.03 9.83 27.32
C ALA A 54 -8.37 11.19 27.65
N GLN A 55 -7.07 11.36 27.39
CA GLN A 55 -6.37 12.61 27.69
C GLN A 55 -6.59 13.66 26.57
N PRO A 56 -6.94 14.91 26.91
CA PRO A 56 -7.15 15.98 25.93
C PRO A 56 -5.95 16.20 24.99
N SER A 57 -4.73 16.24 25.52
CA SER A 57 -3.51 16.44 24.72
C SER A 57 -3.29 15.33 23.69
N VAL A 58 -3.61 14.08 24.04
CA VAL A 58 -3.49 12.92 23.18
C VAL A 58 -4.56 12.93 22.10
N LEU A 59 -5.81 13.23 22.44
CA LEU A 59 -6.91 13.38 21.47
C LEU A 59 -6.64 14.53 20.49
N PHE A 60 -6.12 15.66 20.96
CA PHE A 60 -5.68 16.75 20.08
C PHE A 60 -4.57 16.29 19.12
N ALA A 61 -3.54 15.60 19.63
CA ALA A 61 -2.46 15.05 18.82
C ALA A 61 -2.96 13.97 17.82
N ALA A 62 -4.05 13.29 18.12
CA ALA A 62 -4.73 12.34 17.24
C ALA A 62 -5.60 13.00 16.16
N GLY A 63 -5.80 14.32 16.22
CA GLY A 63 -6.65 15.06 15.29
C GLY A 63 -8.14 15.00 15.64
N ALA A 64 -8.50 15.03 16.92
CA ALA A 64 -9.90 14.95 17.35
C ALA A 64 -10.74 16.17 16.92
N ALA A 65 -10.10 17.34 16.73
CA ALA A 65 -10.76 18.58 16.28
C ALA A 65 -11.34 18.47 14.86
N ASP A 66 -10.76 17.63 14.01
CA ASP A 66 -11.15 17.44 12.62
C ASP A 66 -11.59 16.00 12.34
N ALA A 67 -11.74 15.16 13.36
CA ALA A 67 -12.22 13.79 13.22
C ALA A 67 -13.71 13.75 12.90
N ASP A 68 -14.08 12.94 11.91
CA ASP A 68 -15.48 12.64 11.61
C ASP A 68 -16.03 11.59 12.59
N VAL A 69 -15.18 10.63 12.99
CA VAL A 69 -15.56 9.52 13.87
C VAL A 69 -14.47 9.22 14.89
N LEU A 70 -14.88 8.94 16.14
CA LEU A 70 -14.04 8.39 17.19
C LEU A 70 -14.59 7.03 17.63
N ILE A 71 -13.70 6.04 17.72
CA ILE A 71 -14.03 4.65 18.03
C ILE A 71 -13.19 4.21 19.22
N ALA A 72 -13.80 4.13 20.39
CA ALA A 72 -13.14 3.78 21.63
C ALA A 72 -13.28 2.28 21.94
N VAL A 73 -12.19 1.54 21.74
CA VAL A 73 -12.12 0.07 21.85
C VAL A 73 -10.96 -0.39 22.74
N THR A 74 -10.67 0.40 23.79
CA THR A 74 -9.66 0.05 24.78
C THR A 74 -10.11 -1.12 25.66
N SER A 75 -9.25 -1.52 26.59
CA SER A 75 -9.56 -2.58 27.56
C SER A 75 -10.52 -2.15 28.68
N SER A 76 -10.76 -0.84 28.86
CA SER A 76 -11.59 -0.30 29.94
C SER A 76 -12.81 0.43 29.37
N ASP A 77 -13.99 0.06 29.86
CA ASP A 77 -15.27 0.67 29.46
C ASP A 77 -15.32 2.13 29.93
N GLU A 78 -14.79 2.42 31.12
CA GLU A 78 -14.70 3.76 31.71
C GLU A 78 -13.82 4.68 30.85
N THR A 79 -12.68 4.16 30.38
CA THR A 79 -11.79 4.89 29.47
C THR A 79 -12.49 5.17 28.14
N ASN A 80 -13.27 4.21 27.63
CA ASN A 80 -13.98 4.38 26.36
C ASN A 80 -15.09 5.44 26.48
N MET A 81 -15.89 5.40 27.54
CA MET A 81 -16.93 6.39 27.82
C MET A 81 -16.33 7.78 28.04
N LEU A 82 -15.31 7.89 28.90
CA LEU A 82 -14.65 9.17 29.18
C LEU A 82 -13.98 9.77 27.93
N ALA A 83 -13.36 8.95 27.09
CA ALA A 83 -12.74 9.47 25.87
C ALA A 83 -13.76 10.01 24.88
N CYS A 84 -14.94 9.38 24.76
CA CYS A 84 -16.03 9.90 23.94
C CYS A 84 -16.56 11.23 24.50
N GLU A 85 -16.70 11.33 25.83
CA GLU A 85 -17.12 12.55 26.51
C GLU A 85 -16.14 13.71 26.31
N VAL A 86 -14.83 13.46 26.51
CA VAL A 86 -13.78 14.46 26.27
C VAL A 86 -13.75 14.89 24.80
N ALA A 87 -13.90 13.95 23.87
CA ALA A 87 -13.92 14.24 22.44
C ALA A 87 -15.11 15.10 22.03
N TRP A 88 -16.31 14.82 22.56
CA TRP A 88 -17.48 15.64 22.34
C TRP A 88 -17.35 17.03 22.95
N THR A 89 -16.98 17.10 24.23
CA THR A 89 -16.96 18.35 24.99
C THR A 89 -15.91 19.32 24.48
N LEU A 90 -14.70 18.85 24.13
CA LEU A 90 -13.60 19.73 23.68
C LEU A 90 -13.55 19.92 22.17
N TYR A 91 -13.93 18.90 21.38
CA TYR A 91 -13.68 18.88 19.94
C TYR A 91 -14.94 18.71 19.09
N ARG A 92 -16.11 18.50 19.72
CA ARG A 92 -17.41 18.31 19.05
C ARG A 92 -17.38 17.21 17.99
N THR A 93 -16.64 16.13 18.26
CA THR A 93 -16.52 15.00 17.34
C THR A 93 -17.92 14.44 16.98
N PRO A 94 -18.30 14.38 15.69
CA PRO A 94 -19.68 14.09 15.27
C PRO A 94 -20.16 12.70 15.68
N THR A 95 -19.38 11.67 15.39
CA THR A 95 -19.76 10.27 15.67
C THR A 95 -18.78 9.63 16.64
N LYS A 96 -19.31 8.99 17.68
CA LYS A 96 -18.58 8.45 18.83
C LYS A 96 -19.11 7.06 19.11
N ILE A 97 -18.28 6.05 18.86
CA ILE A 97 -18.60 4.64 19.04
C ILE A 97 -17.78 4.11 20.19
N ALA A 98 -18.39 3.49 21.20
CA ALA A 98 -17.68 2.93 22.34
C ALA A 98 -17.96 1.43 22.49
N ARG A 99 -16.91 0.67 22.78
CA ARG A 99 -17.05 -0.69 23.28
C ARG A 99 -17.39 -0.65 24.76
N ILE A 100 -18.52 -1.25 25.14
CA ILE A 100 -18.98 -1.39 26.52
C ILE A 100 -19.30 -2.87 26.77
N ARG A 101 -18.62 -3.47 27.75
CA ARG A 101 -18.70 -4.90 28.08
C ARG A 101 -19.57 -5.14 29.31
N ALA A 102 -19.50 -4.27 30.30
CA ALA A 102 -20.26 -4.41 31.53
C ALA A 102 -21.76 -4.25 31.22
N THR A 103 -22.53 -5.29 31.57
CA THR A 103 -23.99 -5.32 31.38
C THR A 103 -24.69 -4.24 32.18
N ASP A 104 -24.20 -3.93 33.38
CA ASP A 104 -24.79 -2.91 34.25
C ASP A 104 -24.92 -1.53 33.57
N PHE A 105 -23.91 -1.11 32.78
CA PHE A 105 -24.02 0.10 31.97
C PHE A 105 -25.04 -0.04 30.84
N LEU A 106 -25.10 -1.21 30.18
CA LEU A 106 -25.99 -1.46 29.04
C LEU A 106 -27.46 -1.55 29.46
N ASP A 107 -27.75 -2.00 30.68
CA ASP A 107 -29.10 -2.14 31.23
C ASP A 107 -29.71 -0.78 31.64
N HIS A 108 -28.89 0.27 31.68
CA HIS A 108 -29.29 1.64 32.01
C HIS A 108 -29.05 2.59 30.82
N PRO A 109 -29.78 2.43 29.68
CA PRO A 109 -29.58 3.24 28.48
C PRO A 109 -29.78 4.75 28.71
N ALA A 110 -30.54 5.11 29.75
CA ALA A 110 -30.72 6.49 30.20
C ALA A 110 -29.40 7.23 30.54
N LEU A 111 -28.29 6.51 30.79
CA LEU A 111 -26.96 7.09 30.97
C LEU A 111 -26.37 7.69 29.69
N PHE A 112 -26.83 7.21 28.53
CA PHE A 112 -26.37 7.63 27.21
C PHE A 112 -27.40 8.50 26.49
N ASP A 113 -28.66 8.47 26.95
CA ASP A 113 -29.68 9.42 26.55
C ASP A 113 -29.44 10.82 27.20
N ASN A 114 -29.97 11.88 26.59
CA ASN A 114 -29.88 13.27 27.07
C ASN A 114 -28.47 13.91 27.10
N ASN A 115 -27.51 13.41 26.31
CA ASN A 115 -26.13 13.93 26.27
C ASN A 115 -25.39 13.87 27.64
N ALA A 116 -25.75 12.93 28.53
CA ALA A 116 -25.05 12.77 29.81
C ALA A 116 -23.64 12.17 29.63
N ILE A 117 -23.55 11.06 28.89
CA ILE A 117 -22.30 10.51 28.39
C ILE A 117 -22.39 10.47 26.86
N ALA A 118 -21.50 11.19 26.19
CA ALA A 118 -21.55 11.41 24.74
C ALA A 118 -21.08 10.20 23.91
N VAL A 119 -21.78 9.07 24.02
CA VAL A 119 -21.59 7.89 23.17
C VAL A 119 -22.80 7.73 22.25
N ASP A 120 -22.60 7.84 20.94
CA ASP A 120 -23.71 7.74 19.98
C ASP A 120 -24.08 6.28 19.70
N TYR A 121 -23.08 5.39 19.70
CA TYR A 121 -23.27 3.97 19.44
C TYR A 121 -22.46 3.11 20.40
N MET A 122 -23.15 2.24 21.11
CA MET A 122 -22.55 1.25 22.01
C MET A 122 -22.41 -0.09 21.30
N ILE A 123 -21.25 -0.72 21.47
CA ILE A 123 -20.98 -2.04 20.89
C ILE A 123 -20.53 -2.99 21.99
N SER A 124 -21.28 -4.08 22.18
CA SER A 124 -20.94 -5.16 23.09
C SER A 124 -20.65 -6.42 22.26
N PRO A 125 -19.36 -6.75 22.02
CA PRO A 125 -18.97 -7.97 21.32
C PRO A 125 -19.59 -9.22 21.94
N GLU A 126 -19.62 -9.28 23.27
CA GLU A 126 -20.14 -10.41 24.02
C GLU A 126 -21.64 -10.61 23.72
N ARG A 127 -22.43 -9.54 23.68
CA ARG A 127 -23.85 -9.59 23.28
C ARG A 127 -24.03 -10.01 21.82
N LEU A 128 -23.26 -9.41 20.90
CA LEU A 128 -23.33 -9.74 19.47
C LEU A 128 -23.06 -11.22 19.20
N ILE A 129 -22.09 -11.80 19.91
CA ILE A 129 -21.74 -13.22 19.78
C ILE A 129 -22.82 -14.10 20.39
N LYS A 130 -23.35 -13.76 21.58
CA LYS A 130 -24.47 -14.49 22.19
C LYS A 130 -25.68 -14.54 21.25
N ASP A 131 -26.09 -13.39 20.72
CA ASP A 131 -27.22 -13.29 19.80
C ASP A 131 -26.96 -14.05 18.50
N TYR A 132 -25.72 -14.07 18.02
CA TYR A 132 -25.34 -14.84 16.83
C TYR A 132 -25.40 -16.36 17.07
N ILE A 133 -24.86 -16.85 18.21
CA ILE A 133 -24.92 -18.28 18.56
C ILE A 133 -26.36 -18.72 18.82
N ALA A 134 -27.14 -17.93 19.57
CA ALA A 134 -28.55 -18.21 19.82
C ALA A 134 -29.33 -18.41 18.51
N ARG A 135 -29.11 -17.54 17.51
CA ARG A 135 -29.71 -17.67 16.17
C ARG A 135 -29.28 -18.95 15.45
N LEU A 136 -28.00 -19.34 15.52
CA LEU A 136 -27.56 -20.61 14.94
C LEU A 136 -28.23 -21.84 15.60
N LEU A 137 -28.53 -21.76 16.89
CA LEU A 137 -29.23 -22.83 17.60
C LEU A 137 -30.71 -22.93 17.23
N GLU A 138 -31.34 -21.84 16.79
CA GLU A 138 -32.74 -21.84 16.34
C GLU A 138 -32.96 -22.55 15.00
N TYR A 139 -31.91 -22.57 14.15
CA TYR A 139 -31.89 -23.15 12.82
C TYR A 139 -30.86 -24.28 12.72
N PRO A 140 -31.23 -25.51 13.13
CA PRO A 140 -30.40 -26.68 12.89
C PRO A 140 -29.96 -26.75 11.43
N ASP A 141 -28.70 -27.11 11.20
CA ASP A 141 -28.05 -27.17 9.88
C ASP A 141 -27.75 -25.87 9.12
N ALA A 142 -28.10 -24.71 9.68
CA ALA A 142 -27.57 -23.46 9.14
C ALA A 142 -26.06 -23.37 9.40
N LEU A 143 -25.29 -23.10 8.34
CA LEU A 143 -23.86 -22.73 8.44
C LEU A 143 -23.70 -21.26 8.84
N GLN A 144 -24.64 -20.42 8.39
CA GLN A 144 -24.62 -18.99 8.65
C GLN A 144 -26.04 -18.42 8.59
N VAL A 145 -26.35 -17.50 9.50
CA VAL A 145 -27.62 -16.76 9.53
C VAL A 145 -27.33 -15.26 9.65
N ARG A 146 -27.94 -14.45 8.78
CA ARG A 146 -27.84 -12.98 8.80
C ARG A 146 -29.22 -12.35 8.72
N ASP A 147 -29.48 -11.38 9.59
CA ASP A 147 -30.72 -10.63 9.61
C ASP A 147 -30.59 -9.37 8.73
N PHE A 148 -31.65 -9.06 8.01
CA PHE A 148 -31.87 -7.83 7.28
C PHE A 148 -33.22 -7.23 7.70
N ALA A 149 -33.42 -5.93 7.49
CA ALA A 149 -34.71 -5.28 7.75
C ALA A 149 -35.24 -5.51 9.19
N ASP A 150 -34.37 -5.34 10.19
CA ASP A 150 -34.65 -5.61 11.61
C ASP A 150 -35.17 -7.02 11.90
N GLY A 151 -34.67 -8.02 11.16
CA GLY A 151 -34.98 -9.44 11.38
C GLY A 151 -36.25 -9.92 10.69
N ARG A 152 -36.86 -9.13 9.80
CA ARG A 152 -37.98 -9.56 8.94
C ARG A 152 -37.53 -10.39 7.74
N LEU A 153 -36.33 -10.10 7.25
CA LEU A 153 -35.65 -10.85 6.20
C LEU A 153 -34.45 -11.56 6.80
N ARG A 154 -34.24 -12.81 6.38
CA ARG A 154 -33.08 -13.60 6.79
C ARG A 154 -32.39 -14.22 5.59
N LEU A 155 -31.07 -14.08 5.60
CA LEU A 155 -30.18 -14.79 4.69
C LEU A 155 -29.57 -15.98 5.43
N ILE A 156 -29.74 -17.17 4.86
CA ILE A 156 -29.24 -18.41 5.43
C ILE A 156 -28.33 -19.12 4.45
N GLY A 157 -27.14 -19.48 4.93
CA GLY A 157 -26.21 -20.37 4.25
C GLY A 157 -26.35 -21.78 4.79
N LEU A 158 -26.48 -22.77 3.89
CA LEU A 158 -26.50 -24.19 4.23
C LEU A 158 -25.80 -25.02 3.15
N ARG A 159 -25.46 -26.25 3.49
CA ARG A 159 -24.99 -27.25 2.53
C ARG A 159 -26.16 -28.09 2.02
N ALA A 160 -26.30 -28.18 0.70
CA ALA A 160 -27.30 -28.97 0.02
C ALA A 160 -27.02 -30.48 0.19
N ASP A 161 -28.06 -31.24 0.49
CA ASP A 161 -27.98 -32.70 0.73
C ASP A 161 -28.49 -33.46 -0.50
N ALA A 162 -27.93 -34.62 -0.81
CA ALA A 162 -28.30 -35.42 -1.97
C ALA A 162 -29.80 -35.80 -1.98
N ASP A 163 -30.41 -35.92 -0.80
CA ASP A 163 -31.84 -36.22 -0.62
C ASP A 163 -32.74 -34.96 -0.69
N GLY A 164 -32.18 -33.78 -0.93
CA GLY A 164 -32.90 -32.52 -1.02
C GLY A 164 -33.75 -32.40 -2.28
N PRO A 165 -35.06 -32.06 -2.20
CA PRO A 165 -35.94 -31.95 -3.38
C PRO A 165 -35.49 -31.00 -4.50
N LEU A 166 -34.68 -29.97 -4.21
CA LEU A 166 -34.13 -29.04 -5.20
C LEU A 166 -32.76 -29.47 -5.74
N VAL A 167 -32.11 -30.47 -5.13
CA VAL A 167 -30.81 -30.96 -5.59
C VAL A 167 -30.99 -31.75 -6.89
N GLY A 168 -30.15 -31.43 -7.88
CA GLY A 168 -30.27 -31.89 -9.26
C GLY A 168 -31.26 -31.08 -10.11
N GLN A 169 -31.94 -30.08 -9.54
CA GLN A 169 -32.90 -29.23 -10.26
C GLN A 169 -32.37 -27.79 -10.44
N PRO A 170 -32.81 -27.08 -11.49
CA PRO A 170 -32.48 -25.67 -11.67
C PRO A 170 -33.23 -24.78 -10.67
N ILE A 171 -32.63 -23.65 -10.25
CA ILE A 171 -33.20 -22.71 -9.25
C ILE A 171 -34.66 -22.34 -9.55
N ARG A 172 -35.04 -22.16 -10.83
CA ARG A 172 -36.43 -21.82 -11.21
C ARG A 172 -37.48 -22.78 -10.65
N TYR A 173 -37.09 -24.03 -10.40
CA TYR A 173 -37.97 -25.07 -9.85
C TYR A 173 -38.32 -24.84 -8.37
N LEU A 174 -37.59 -23.96 -7.66
CA LEU A 174 -37.89 -23.57 -6.29
C LEU A 174 -39.33 -23.05 -6.14
N SER A 175 -39.77 -22.21 -7.10
CA SER A 175 -41.14 -21.66 -7.12
C SER A 175 -42.22 -22.73 -7.29
N ALA A 176 -41.91 -23.86 -7.93
CA ALA A 176 -42.84 -24.98 -8.08
C ALA A 176 -42.92 -25.84 -6.80
N LEU A 177 -41.82 -25.94 -6.05
CA LEU A 177 -41.76 -26.70 -4.80
C LEU A 177 -42.36 -25.93 -3.62
N LEU A 178 -42.29 -24.60 -3.64
CA LEU A 178 -42.86 -23.73 -2.61
C LEU A 178 -43.66 -22.57 -3.24
N PRO A 179 -44.89 -22.82 -3.72
CA PRO A 179 -45.70 -21.81 -4.39
C PRO A 179 -46.12 -20.65 -3.48
N ASP A 180 -46.27 -20.90 -2.17
CA ASP A 180 -46.70 -19.89 -1.19
C ASP A 180 -45.53 -19.20 -0.45
N VAL A 181 -44.27 -19.47 -0.85
CA VAL A 181 -43.09 -18.93 -0.17
C VAL A 181 -42.27 -18.08 -1.13
N GLU A 182 -42.04 -16.84 -0.73
CA GLU A 182 -41.15 -15.94 -1.45
C GLU A 182 -39.71 -16.11 -0.93
N ALA A 183 -38.89 -16.81 -1.73
CA ALA A 183 -37.49 -17.05 -1.43
C ALA A 183 -36.61 -16.85 -2.67
N ARG A 184 -35.38 -16.40 -2.46
CA ARG A 184 -34.41 -16.17 -3.53
C ARG A 184 -33.04 -16.71 -3.18
N VAL A 185 -32.42 -17.44 -4.10
CA VAL A 185 -31.00 -17.84 -3.99
C VAL A 185 -30.12 -16.62 -4.26
N ALA A 186 -29.29 -16.27 -3.29
CA ALA A 186 -28.42 -15.10 -3.29
C ALA A 186 -27.00 -15.41 -3.78
N ALA A 187 -26.47 -16.58 -3.44
CA ALA A 187 -25.17 -17.04 -3.91
C ALA A 187 -25.10 -18.58 -3.84
N ILE A 188 -24.37 -19.18 -4.78
CA ILE A 188 -24.02 -20.60 -4.74
C ILE A 188 -22.51 -20.73 -4.76
N PHE A 189 -22.01 -21.68 -3.98
CA PHE A 189 -20.61 -21.97 -3.87
C PHE A 189 -20.34 -23.46 -4.03
N ARG A 190 -19.61 -23.80 -5.10
CA ARG A 190 -19.24 -25.17 -5.44
C ARG A 190 -17.73 -25.31 -5.42
N LYS A 191 -17.20 -26.25 -4.63
CA LYS A 191 -15.74 -26.51 -4.50
C LYS A 191 -14.91 -25.22 -4.45
N ASP A 192 -15.26 -24.33 -3.52
CA ASP A 192 -14.57 -23.02 -3.34
C ASP A 192 -14.75 -21.96 -4.45
N THR A 193 -15.58 -22.22 -5.46
CA THR A 193 -15.86 -21.26 -6.53
C THR A 193 -17.26 -20.67 -6.40
N ALA A 194 -17.37 -19.34 -6.45
CA ALA A 194 -18.65 -18.64 -6.51
C ALA A 194 -19.29 -18.83 -7.90
N LEU A 195 -20.55 -19.27 -7.91
CA LEU A 195 -21.40 -19.38 -9.08
C LEU A 195 -22.42 -18.23 -9.05
N HIS A 196 -22.70 -17.63 -10.20
CA HIS A 196 -23.77 -16.65 -10.31
C HIS A 196 -25.13 -17.38 -10.29
N PRO A 197 -26.03 -17.08 -9.35
CA PRO A 197 -27.30 -17.77 -9.24
C PRO A 197 -28.29 -17.23 -10.28
N ASP A 198 -28.45 -17.95 -11.38
CA ASP A 198 -29.51 -17.70 -12.38
C ASP A 198 -30.62 -18.77 -12.30
N GLY A 199 -31.77 -18.51 -12.93
CA GLY A 199 -32.88 -19.46 -12.91
C GLY A 199 -32.58 -20.83 -13.54
N ALA A 200 -31.53 -20.94 -14.36
CA ALA A 200 -31.11 -22.17 -15.02
C ALA A 200 -30.03 -22.94 -14.23
N THR A 201 -29.43 -22.31 -13.23
CA THR A 201 -28.33 -22.86 -12.43
C THR A 201 -28.85 -24.05 -11.64
N VAL A 202 -28.21 -25.21 -11.85
CA VAL A 202 -28.57 -26.47 -11.18
C VAL A 202 -27.83 -26.57 -9.85
N ILE A 203 -28.56 -26.82 -8.77
CA ILE A 203 -28.00 -27.05 -7.44
C ILE A 203 -27.52 -28.51 -7.36
N GLU A 204 -26.27 -28.72 -6.97
CA GLU A 204 -25.68 -30.05 -6.78
C GLU A 204 -25.56 -30.39 -5.30
N ALA A 205 -25.39 -31.68 -4.99
CA ALA A 205 -25.07 -32.10 -3.64
C ALA A 205 -23.74 -31.47 -3.19
N ASP A 206 -23.64 -31.15 -1.90
CA ASP A 206 -22.53 -30.43 -1.27
C ASP A 206 -22.36 -28.95 -1.68
N ASP A 207 -23.22 -28.40 -2.54
CA ASP A 207 -23.22 -26.97 -2.80
C ASP A 207 -23.54 -26.19 -1.51
N GLU A 208 -22.76 -25.14 -1.25
CA GLU A 208 -23.06 -24.17 -0.20
C GLU A 208 -23.97 -23.09 -0.80
N VAL A 209 -25.26 -23.19 -0.47
CA VAL A 209 -26.30 -22.32 -1.02
C VAL A 209 -26.67 -21.27 0.02
N PHE A 210 -26.64 -20.01 -0.39
CA PHE A 210 -27.13 -18.89 0.42
C PHE A 210 -28.46 -18.43 -0.16
N PHE A 211 -29.52 -18.44 0.63
CA PHE A 211 -30.84 -17.98 0.20
C PHE A 211 -31.39 -16.93 1.16
N LEU A 212 -32.20 -16.02 0.60
CA LEU A 212 -32.88 -14.93 1.29
C LEU A 212 -34.38 -15.24 1.30
N ALA A 213 -35.02 -15.20 2.47
CA ALA A 213 -36.47 -15.37 2.61
C ALA A 213 -37.00 -14.63 3.85
N LYS A 214 -38.33 -14.54 3.96
CA LYS A 214 -39.01 -14.04 5.17
C LYS A 214 -38.68 -14.94 6.35
N SER A 215 -38.53 -14.34 7.53
CA SER A 215 -38.10 -15.06 8.75
C SER A 215 -38.96 -16.27 9.11
N ASP A 216 -40.27 -16.19 8.84
CA ASP A 216 -41.23 -17.27 9.15
C ASP A 216 -41.16 -18.45 8.16
N ASP A 217 -40.65 -18.21 6.95
CA ASP A 217 -40.60 -19.20 5.87
C ASP A 217 -39.26 -19.93 5.78
N ILE A 218 -38.25 -19.49 6.53
CA ILE A 218 -36.90 -20.07 6.55
C ILE A 218 -36.92 -21.60 6.58
N ARG A 219 -37.67 -22.20 7.52
CA ARG A 219 -37.66 -23.66 7.69
C ARG A 219 -38.25 -24.38 6.47
N LYS A 220 -39.26 -23.80 5.83
CA LYS A 220 -39.85 -24.35 4.60
C LYS A 220 -38.81 -24.35 3.48
N VAL A 221 -38.06 -23.26 3.31
CA VAL A 221 -37.00 -23.18 2.28
C VAL A 221 -35.88 -24.18 2.55
N MET A 222 -35.45 -24.30 3.80
CA MET A 222 -34.43 -25.28 4.18
C MET A 222 -34.85 -26.72 3.86
N SER A 223 -36.13 -27.08 4.03
CA SER A 223 -36.62 -28.45 3.76
C SER A 223 -36.54 -28.89 2.30
N VAL A 224 -36.41 -27.95 1.36
CA VAL A 224 -36.31 -28.25 -0.07
C VAL A 224 -34.86 -28.47 -0.49
N MET A 225 -33.90 -27.96 0.28
CA MET A 225 -32.46 -28.10 0.02
C MET A 225 -31.86 -29.33 0.70
N ARG A 226 -32.49 -29.79 1.79
CA ARG A 226 -32.03 -30.93 2.60
C ARG A 226 -33.14 -31.43 3.51
N ARG A 227 -32.96 -32.64 4.04
CA ARG A 227 -33.81 -33.14 5.13
C ARG A 227 -33.57 -32.31 6.39
N LEU A 228 -34.65 -31.77 6.97
CA LEU A 228 -34.54 -30.99 8.20
C LEU A 228 -34.21 -31.87 9.38
N ASP A 229 -33.18 -31.47 10.10
CA ASP A 229 -32.81 -32.07 11.36
C ASP A 229 -33.80 -31.74 12.48
N ARG A 230 -33.91 -32.64 13.47
CA ARG A 230 -34.74 -32.39 14.66
C ARG A 230 -34.20 -31.16 15.43
N PRO A 231 -35.08 -30.30 15.98
CA PRO A 231 -34.66 -29.16 16.81
C PRO A 231 -33.76 -29.59 17.96
N TYR A 232 -32.74 -28.78 18.26
CA TYR A 232 -31.85 -29.03 19.38
C TYR A 232 -32.61 -28.94 20.71
N ARG A 233 -32.27 -29.81 21.67
CA ARG A 233 -32.83 -29.82 23.02
C ARG A 233 -31.75 -29.75 24.08
N ARG A 234 -30.66 -30.49 23.91
CA ARG A 234 -29.59 -30.64 24.90
C ARG A 234 -28.33 -29.92 24.44
N ILE A 235 -27.88 -28.93 25.23
CA ILE A 235 -26.74 -28.09 24.90
C ILE A 235 -25.71 -28.16 26.03
N LEU A 236 -24.46 -28.48 25.69
CA LEU A 236 -23.33 -28.42 26.62
C LEU A 236 -22.43 -27.25 26.25
N ILE A 237 -22.23 -26.32 27.18
CA ILE A 237 -21.38 -25.13 27.02
C ILE A 237 -20.10 -25.32 27.83
N ALA A 238 -18.96 -25.33 27.16
CA ALA A 238 -17.64 -25.28 27.77
C ALA A 238 -17.16 -23.82 27.90
N GLY A 239 -16.98 -23.36 29.14
CA GLY A 239 -16.46 -22.04 29.48
C GLY A 239 -17.50 -21.13 30.14
N GLY A 240 -17.43 -20.97 31.46
CA GLY A 240 -18.25 -20.03 32.24
C GLY A 240 -17.87 -18.56 32.09
N GLY A 241 -17.44 -18.13 30.90
CA GLY A 241 -17.09 -16.74 30.56
C GLY A 241 -18.28 -15.78 30.59
N ASN A 242 -18.07 -14.51 30.23
CA ASN A 242 -19.16 -13.56 30.02
C ASN A 242 -20.07 -14.01 28.86
N ILE A 243 -19.48 -14.63 27.83
CA ILE A 243 -20.20 -15.20 26.69
C ILE A 243 -20.94 -16.46 27.13
N GLY A 244 -20.24 -17.47 27.67
CA GLY A 244 -20.85 -18.76 28.02
C GLY A 244 -21.91 -18.67 29.12
N GLY A 245 -21.66 -17.93 30.20
CA GLY A 245 -22.65 -17.72 31.26
C GLY A 245 -23.87 -16.94 30.77
N GLY A 246 -23.65 -15.83 30.05
CA GLY A 246 -24.75 -15.05 29.49
C GLY A 246 -25.53 -15.77 28.39
N LEU A 247 -24.88 -16.68 27.65
CA LEU A 247 -25.55 -17.54 26.67
C LEU A 247 -26.39 -18.60 27.38
N ALA A 248 -25.86 -19.22 28.44
CA ALA A 248 -26.63 -20.18 29.25
C ALA A 248 -27.92 -19.54 29.78
N GLN A 249 -27.82 -18.33 30.35
CA GLN A 249 -28.97 -17.56 30.81
C GLN A 249 -30.01 -17.30 29.69
N ALA A 250 -29.54 -16.95 28.49
CA ALA A 250 -30.43 -16.69 27.35
C ALA A 250 -31.11 -17.98 26.82
N LEU A 251 -30.53 -19.15 27.06
CA LEU A 251 -30.98 -20.43 26.51
C LEU A 251 -31.74 -21.31 27.52
N GLU A 252 -31.55 -21.14 28.82
CA GLU A 252 -32.05 -22.05 29.85
C GLU A 252 -33.59 -22.16 29.92
N SER A 253 -34.31 -21.16 29.39
CA SER A 253 -35.78 -21.20 29.28
C SER A 253 -36.28 -22.10 28.15
N ARG A 254 -35.44 -22.39 27.15
CA ARG A 254 -35.81 -23.10 25.90
C ARG A 254 -35.08 -24.42 25.70
N PHE A 255 -33.91 -24.57 26.31
CA PHE A 255 -33.02 -25.71 26.12
C PHE A 255 -32.60 -26.29 27.48
N GLN A 256 -32.25 -27.58 27.50
CA GLN A 256 -31.57 -28.21 28.62
C GLN A 256 -30.08 -27.87 28.52
N VAL A 257 -29.64 -26.89 29.31
CA VAL A 257 -28.27 -26.39 29.27
C VAL A 257 -27.45 -26.99 30.40
N LYS A 258 -26.27 -27.52 30.04
CA LYS A 258 -25.19 -27.83 30.97
C LYS A 258 -24.03 -26.88 30.68
N LEU A 259 -23.34 -26.40 31.71
CA LEU A 259 -22.21 -25.48 31.58
C LEU A 259 -21.01 -26.01 32.36
N ILE A 260 -19.85 -26.13 31.71
CA ILE A 260 -18.58 -26.53 32.34
C ILE A 260 -17.72 -25.28 32.57
N SER A 261 -17.20 -25.12 33.78
CA SER A 261 -16.23 -24.08 34.13
C SER A 261 -15.01 -24.70 34.81
N ASN A 262 -13.81 -24.34 34.35
CA ASN A 262 -12.56 -24.76 34.99
C ASN A 262 -12.27 -23.99 36.30
N ASN A 263 -12.98 -22.90 36.56
CA ASN A 263 -12.87 -22.11 37.78
C ASN A 263 -14.05 -22.42 38.72
N ALA A 264 -13.74 -22.99 39.89
CA ALA A 264 -14.71 -23.41 40.90
C ALA A 264 -15.49 -22.22 41.53
N GLU A 265 -14.83 -21.08 41.78
CA GLU A 265 -15.52 -19.90 42.31
C GLU A 265 -16.53 -19.35 41.31
N LYS A 266 -16.13 -19.29 40.03
CA LYS A 266 -17.01 -18.83 38.96
C LYS A 266 -18.15 -19.79 38.69
N ALA A 267 -17.89 -21.10 38.74
CA ALA A 267 -18.92 -22.13 38.66
C ALA A 267 -19.97 -21.96 39.76
N ARG A 268 -19.52 -21.76 41.01
CA ARG A 268 -20.40 -21.53 42.15
C ARG A 268 -21.25 -20.27 41.97
N LYS A 269 -20.66 -19.18 41.47
CA LYS A 269 -21.39 -17.94 41.18
C LYS A 269 -22.45 -18.14 40.10
N LEU A 270 -22.09 -18.74 38.97
CA LEU A 270 -23.03 -19.02 37.88
C LEU A 270 -24.15 -19.96 38.31
N SER A 271 -23.86 -20.96 39.15
CA SER A 271 -24.86 -21.86 39.71
C SER A 271 -25.87 -21.16 40.62
N ALA A 272 -25.54 -19.98 41.15
CA ALA A 272 -26.44 -19.17 41.95
C ALA A 272 -27.23 -18.15 41.10
N GLU A 273 -26.73 -17.80 39.92
CA GLU A 273 -27.34 -16.84 38.99
C GLU A 273 -28.26 -17.49 37.95
N LEU A 274 -28.03 -18.77 37.62
CA LEU A 274 -28.77 -19.52 36.60
C LEU A 274 -29.79 -20.46 37.26
N ASP A 275 -31.05 -20.34 36.88
CA ASP A 275 -32.15 -21.07 37.53
C ASP A 275 -32.29 -22.51 37.01
N ASN A 276 -32.06 -22.73 35.71
CA ASN A 276 -32.36 -24.00 35.03
C ASN A 276 -31.14 -24.63 34.36
N THR A 277 -29.94 -24.08 34.58
CA THR A 277 -28.69 -24.57 34.00
C THR A 277 -27.91 -25.40 35.02
N ILE A 278 -27.46 -26.60 34.61
CA ILE A 278 -26.56 -27.42 35.44
C ILE A 278 -25.13 -26.90 35.26
N VAL A 279 -24.51 -26.39 36.32
CA VAL A 279 -23.14 -25.87 36.28
C VAL A 279 -22.16 -26.87 36.89
N LEU A 280 -21.17 -27.27 36.10
CA LEU A 280 -20.16 -28.27 36.41
C LEU A 280 -18.79 -27.61 36.58
N THR A 281 -17.99 -28.15 37.50
CA THR A 281 -16.60 -27.72 37.68
C THR A 281 -15.67 -28.76 37.07
N GLY A 282 -14.85 -28.37 36.10
CA GLY A 282 -13.93 -29.30 35.43
C GLY A 282 -13.34 -28.73 34.13
N SER A 283 -12.49 -29.51 33.47
CA SER A 283 -11.92 -29.13 32.17
C SER A 283 -12.77 -29.64 31.02
N ALA A 284 -13.01 -28.81 30.01
CA ALA A 284 -13.72 -29.23 28.80
C ALA A 284 -12.89 -30.15 27.89
N THR A 285 -11.59 -30.26 28.17
CA THR A 285 -10.66 -31.17 27.48
C THR A 285 -10.52 -32.53 28.18
N ASP A 286 -11.22 -32.71 29.31
CA ASP A 286 -11.27 -33.97 30.03
C ASP A 286 -12.31 -34.92 29.41
N SER A 287 -11.83 -36.03 28.85
CA SER A 287 -12.71 -37.02 28.22
C SER A 287 -13.59 -37.77 29.22
N GLU A 288 -13.11 -38.01 30.44
CA GLU A 288 -13.88 -38.76 31.45
C GLU A 288 -15.10 -37.94 31.87
N LEU A 289 -14.91 -36.66 32.18
CA LEU A 289 -15.99 -35.73 32.50
C LEU A 289 -17.04 -35.63 31.39
N LEU A 290 -16.62 -35.53 30.11
CA LEU A 290 -17.55 -35.46 28.99
C LEU A 290 -18.39 -36.74 28.85
N VAL A 291 -17.77 -37.90 29.07
CA VAL A 291 -18.47 -39.20 29.04
C VAL A 291 -19.44 -39.32 30.22
N GLU A 292 -19.02 -38.97 31.43
CA GLU A 292 -19.89 -38.97 32.63
C GLU A 292 -21.13 -38.08 32.44
N GLU A 293 -20.99 -36.99 31.70
CA GLU A 293 -22.06 -36.04 31.43
C GLU A 293 -22.88 -36.35 30.16
N ASN A 294 -22.67 -37.54 29.58
CA ASN A 294 -23.37 -38.08 28.41
C ASN A 294 -23.20 -37.19 27.16
N ILE A 295 -21.96 -36.87 26.78
CA ILE A 295 -21.66 -36.07 25.59
C ILE A 295 -22.21 -36.65 24.28
N GLU A 296 -22.31 -37.98 24.17
CA GLU A 296 -22.89 -38.68 23.00
C GLU A 296 -24.37 -38.33 22.77
N ASP A 297 -25.03 -37.89 23.84
CA ASP A 297 -26.46 -37.60 23.90
C ASP A 297 -26.75 -36.09 23.72
N MET A 298 -25.70 -35.27 23.59
CA MET A 298 -25.79 -33.82 23.41
C MET A 298 -26.04 -33.47 21.94
N ASP A 299 -27.02 -32.59 21.70
CA ASP A 299 -27.30 -32.10 20.36
C ASP A 299 -26.22 -31.11 19.91
N VAL A 300 -25.78 -30.23 20.81
CA VAL A 300 -24.75 -29.23 20.51
C VAL A 300 -23.76 -29.10 21.67
N PHE A 301 -22.47 -29.17 21.33
CA PHE A 301 -21.37 -28.78 22.20
C PHE A 301 -20.82 -27.42 21.77
N LEU A 302 -20.67 -26.48 22.70
CA LEU A 302 -20.19 -25.12 22.46
C LEU A 302 -18.92 -24.84 23.27
N ALA A 303 -17.78 -24.67 22.61
CA ALA A 303 -16.53 -24.29 23.26
C ALA A 303 -16.31 -22.77 23.21
N LEU A 304 -16.54 -22.11 24.34
CA LEU A 304 -16.61 -20.64 24.48
C LEU A 304 -15.63 -20.12 25.56
N THR A 305 -14.49 -20.79 25.71
CA THR A 305 -13.42 -20.34 26.61
C THR A 305 -12.61 -19.19 25.98
N ASN A 306 -11.72 -18.58 26.76
CA ASN A 306 -10.82 -17.54 26.25
C ASN A 306 -9.58 -18.09 25.53
N ASP A 307 -9.39 -19.40 25.54
CA ASP A 307 -8.23 -20.07 24.97
C ASP A 307 -8.64 -20.80 23.67
N ASP A 308 -8.00 -20.44 22.56
CA ASP A 308 -8.36 -20.95 21.24
C ASP A 308 -7.97 -22.43 21.11
N GLU A 309 -6.81 -22.81 21.67
CA GLU A 309 -6.31 -24.18 21.66
C GLU A 309 -7.23 -25.12 22.45
N ASP A 310 -7.68 -24.71 23.65
CA ASP A 310 -8.65 -25.47 24.44
C ASP A 310 -9.99 -25.60 23.73
N ASN A 311 -10.46 -24.51 23.09
CA ASN A 311 -11.73 -24.51 22.38
C ASN A 311 -11.74 -25.49 21.19
N ILE A 312 -10.64 -25.52 20.43
CA ILE A 312 -10.46 -26.43 19.30
C ILE A 312 -10.38 -27.88 19.80
N LEU A 313 -9.55 -28.15 20.81
CA LEU A 313 -9.34 -29.50 21.32
C LEU A 313 -10.60 -30.07 21.98
N ALA A 314 -11.30 -29.28 22.80
CA ALA A 314 -12.56 -29.67 23.42
C ALA A 314 -13.65 -29.97 22.36
N ALA A 315 -13.76 -29.15 21.32
CA ALA A 315 -14.73 -29.37 20.25
C ALA A 315 -14.41 -30.64 19.44
N MET A 316 -13.14 -30.87 19.10
CA MET A 316 -12.73 -32.10 18.42
C MET A 316 -12.98 -33.35 19.27
N LEU A 317 -12.68 -33.27 20.57
CA LEU A 317 -12.91 -34.35 21.52
C LEU A 317 -14.41 -34.66 21.66
N ALA A 318 -15.24 -33.64 21.86
CA ALA A 318 -16.69 -33.77 21.94
C ALA A 318 -17.28 -34.42 20.68
N LYS A 319 -16.82 -34.01 19.49
CA LYS A 319 -17.26 -34.62 18.22
C LYS A 319 -16.87 -36.10 18.15
N LYS A 320 -15.65 -36.43 18.54
CA LYS A 320 -15.15 -37.82 18.55
C LYS A 320 -15.95 -38.70 19.53
N LEU A 321 -16.37 -38.14 20.65
CA LEU A 321 -17.15 -38.83 21.68
C LEU A 321 -18.66 -38.89 21.38
N GLY A 322 -19.12 -38.35 20.23
CA GLY A 322 -20.48 -38.54 19.75
C GLY A 322 -21.40 -37.33 19.81
N ALA A 323 -20.92 -36.14 20.22
CA ALA A 323 -21.73 -34.93 20.15
C ALA A 323 -22.19 -34.68 18.71
N ARG A 324 -23.50 -34.47 18.52
CA ARG A 324 -24.09 -34.36 17.18
C ARG A 324 -23.53 -33.17 16.39
N LYS A 325 -23.46 -32.00 17.01
CA LYS A 325 -22.84 -30.78 16.46
C LYS A 325 -21.85 -30.19 17.46
N VAL A 326 -20.73 -29.67 16.97
CA VAL A 326 -19.76 -28.93 17.77
C VAL A 326 -19.48 -27.56 17.18
N MET A 327 -19.52 -26.53 18.01
CA MET A 327 -19.13 -25.17 17.63
C MET A 327 -18.09 -24.64 18.60
N CYS A 328 -17.14 -23.85 18.10
CA CYS A 328 -16.13 -23.23 18.95
C CYS A 328 -15.90 -21.76 18.58
N ILE A 329 -15.51 -20.98 19.57
CA ILE A 329 -14.98 -19.63 19.36
C ILE A 329 -13.47 -19.71 19.13
N VAL A 330 -13.01 -18.96 18.12
CA VAL A 330 -11.61 -18.86 17.74
C VAL A 330 -11.30 -17.38 17.51
N ASN A 331 -10.49 -16.81 18.39
CA ASN A 331 -10.11 -15.40 18.31
C ASN A 331 -9.15 -15.16 17.15
N ARG A 332 -8.20 -16.07 16.91
CA ARG A 332 -7.26 -15.97 15.78
C ARG A 332 -7.90 -16.39 14.45
N SER A 333 -8.08 -15.44 13.54
CA SER A 333 -8.70 -15.69 12.23
C SER A 333 -7.95 -16.73 11.39
N GLU A 334 -6.64 -16.86 11.59
CA GLU A 334 -5.78 -17.81 10.87
C GLU A 334 -6.16 -19.27 11.15
N TYR A 335 -6.69 -19.55 12.35
CA TYR A 335 -7.08 -20.90 12.75
C TYR A 335 -8.47 -21.27 12.24
N VAL A 336 -9.37 -20.30 12.05
CA VAL A 336 -10.72 -20.54 11.52
C VAL A 336 -10.67 -21.30 10.19
N ASP A 337 -9.74 -20.94 9.31
CA ASP A 337 -9.61 -21.58 7.99
C ASP A 337 -9.03 -23.00 8.04
N LEU A 338 -8.16 -23.29 9.00
CA LEU A 338 -7.55 -24.61 9.20
C LEU A 338 -8.53 -25.61 9.84
N ILE A 339 -9.39 -25.13 10.74
CA ILE A 339 -10.35 -25.94 11.51
C ILE A 339 -11.42 -26.56 10.61
N HIS A 340 -11.81 -25.87 9.54
CA HIS A 340 -12.80 -26.38 8.59
C HIS A 340 -12.29 -27.50 7.66
N MET A 341 -11.01 -27.88 7.76
CA MET A 341 -10.48 -29.12 7.19
C MET A 341 -10.60 -30.33 8.15
N GLY A 342 -11.13 -30.13 9.37
CA GLY A 342 -11.24 -31.13 10.44
C GLY A 342 -12.68 -31.35 10.94
N SER A 343 -12.80 -32.04 12.07
CA SER A 343 -14.05 -32.56 12.66
C SER A 343 -15.01 -31.51 13.27
N ILE A 344 -14.70 -30.21 13.18
CA ILE A 344 -15.48 -29.14 13.83
C ILE A 344 -16.51 -28.58 12.85
N ASP A 345 -17.78 -28.51 13.26
CA ASP A 345 -18.87 -28.10 12.37
C ASP A 345 -18.88 -26.57 12.12
N ILE A 346 -18.71 -25.76 13.18
CA ILE A 346 -18.77 -24.29 13.08
C ILE A 346 -17.67 -23.64 13.94
N ALA A 347 -16.78 -22.87 13.32
CA ALA A 347 -15.81 -22.02 14.02
C ALA A 347 -16.23 -20.54 13.91
N LEU A 348 -16.30 -19.86 15.06
CA LEU A 348 -16.79 -18.48 15.16
C LEU A 348 -15.67 -17.55 15.56
N SER A 349 -15.47 -16.47 14.80
CA SER A 349 -14.54 -15.39 15.18
C SER A 349 -15.29 -14.19 15.77
N PRO A 350 -15.11 -13.90 17.07
CA PRO A 350 -15.64 -12.71 17.75
C PRO A 350 -15.30 -11.40 17.04
N HIS A 351 -14.08 -11.31 16.51
CA HIS A 351 -13.57 -10.10 15.88
C HIS A 351 -14.31 -9.81 14.57
N ASN A 352 -14.53 -10.81 13.73
CA ASN A 352 -15.25 -10.63 12.46
C ASN A 352 -16.69 -10.16 12.69
N ILE A 353 -17.37 -10.70 13.71
CA ILE A 353 -18.72 -10.28 14.10
C ILE A 353 -18.72 -8.83 14.58
N THR A 354 -17.78 -8.48 15.45
CA THR A 354 -17.66 -7.13 16.03
C THR A 354 -17.38 -6.10 14.94
N ILE A 355 -16.36 -6.34 14.10
CA ILE A 355 -15.93 -5.44 13.02
C ILE A 355 -17.07 -5.22 12.02
N GLY A 356 -17.78 -6.28 11.62
CA GLY A 356 -18.93 -6.16 10.72
C GLY A 356 -19.97 -5.18 11.27
N SER A 357 -20.28 -5.28 12.57
CA SER A 357 -21.20 -4.33 13.23
C SER A 357 -20.66 -2.90 13.26
N MET A 358 -19.36 -2.69 13.54
CA MET A 358 -18.76 -1.36 13.59
C MET A 358 -18.75 -0.69 12.20
N ILE A 359 -18.35 -1.43 11.17
CA ILE A 359 -18.24 -0.92 9.79
C ILE A 359 -19.61 -0.52 9.24
N SER A 360 -20.66 -1.27 9.56
CA SER A 360 -22.03 -0.92 9.15
C SER A 360 -22.41 0.49 9.60
N ARG A 361 -21.99 0.90 10.81
CA ARG A 361 -22.25 2.24 11.37
C ARG A 361 -21.36 3.35 10.79
N LEU A 362 -20.25 3.00 10.13
CA LEU A 362 -19.25 3.95 9.63
C LEU A 362 -19.45 4.32 8.16
N ARG A 363 -20.05 3.46 7.34
CA ARG A 363 -20.24 3.75 5.90
C ARG A 363 -21.21 4.92 5.73
N ARG A 364 -20.75 6.02 5.11
CA ARG A 364 -21.60 7.19 4.78
C ARG A 364 -22.62 6.85 3.71
N GLY A 365 -23.84 7.35 3.89
CA GLY A 365 -24.96 7.19 2.98
C GLY A 365 -26.01 6.26 3.57
N ASP A 366 -26.87 5.75 2.70
CA ASP A 366 -28.06 5.00 3.06
C ASP A 366 -27.82 3.52 3.41
N VAL A 367 -26.58 3.14 3.71
CA VAL A 367 -26.22 1.73 3.98
C VAL A 367 -26.58 1.38 5.42
N VAL A 368 -27.50 0.44 5.61
CA VAL A 368 -28.03 0.01 6.92
C VAL A 368 -27.19 -1.13 7.50
N SER A 369 -26.82 -2.10 6.67
CA SER A 369 -26.10 -3.30 7.10
C SER A 369 -25.21 -3.85 5.98
N VAL A 370 -24.09 -4.49 6.36
CA VAL A 370 -23.19 -5.21 5.44
C VAL A 370 -22.77 -6.52 6.08
N HIS A 371 -22.88 -7.60 5.32
CA HIS A 371 -22.56 -8.94 5.75
C HIS A 371 -21.64 -9.62 4.74
N SER A 372 -20.45 -10.01 5.21
CA SER A 372 -19.53 -10.84 4.44
C SER A 372 -20.09 -12.25 4.32
N LEU A 373 -20.13 -12.78 3.09
CA LEU A 373 -20.53 -14.14 2.77
C LEU A 373 -19.30 -14.95 2.41
N ARG A 374 -19.25 -16.18 2.94
CA ARG A 374 -18.21 -17.19 2.68
C ARG A 374 -16.78 -16.61 2.52
N ARG A 375 -16.09 -16.41 3.64
CA ARG A 375 -14.71 -15.88 3.68
C ARG A 375 -14.51 -14.56 2.91
N GLY A 376 -15.57 -13.76 2.71
CA GLY A 376 -15.52 -12.50 1.96
C GLY A 376 -15.40 -12.65 0.44
N ALA A 377 -15.65 -13.86 -0.07
CA ALA A 377 -15.76 -14.14 -1.50
C ALA A 377 -16.98 -13.44 -2.13
N ALA A 378 -18.03 -13.23 -1.33
CA ALA A 378 -19.16 -12.38 -1.68
C ALA A 378 -19.54 -11.47 -0.51
N GLU A 379 -20.31 -10.42 -0.80
CA GLU A 379 -20.84 -9.49 0.20
C GLU A 379 -22.32 -9.26 -0.04
N ALA A 380 -23.08 -9.20 1.05
CA ALA A 380 -24.49 -8.83 1.07
C ALA A 380 -24.65 -7.47 1.77
N MET A 381 -25.47 -6.57 1.24
CA MET A 381 -25.64 -5.22 1.78
C MET A 381 -27.10 -4.77 1.75
N GLU A 382 -27.50 -4.00 2.73
CA GLU A 382 -28.79 -3.31 2.79
C GLU A 382 -28.59 -1.80 2.61
N ILE A 383 -29.30 -1.20 1.65
CA ILE A 383 -29.17 0.22 1.31
C ILE A 383 -30.55 0.85 1.14
N ILE A 384 -30.80 2.02 1.74
CA ILE A 384 -32.03 2.80 1.56
C ILE A 384 -31.94 3.59 0.24
N ALA A 385 -32.96 3.52 -0.61
CA ALA A 385 -33.00 4.26 -1.86
C ALA A 385 -33.58 5.66 -1.62
N ARG A 386 -32.76 6.67 -1.32
CA ARG A 386 -33.26 8.05 -1.13
C ARG A 386 -33.38 8.86 -2.43
N GLY A 387 -34.29 9.82 -2.38
CA GLY A 387 -34.55 10.79 -3.44
C GLY A 387 -35.79 10.46 -4.27
N ASP A 388 -36.08 11.31 -5.25
CA ASP A 388 -37.15 11.09 -6.22
C ASP A 388 -36.59 10.59 -7.57
N ALA A 389 -37.47 10.28 -8.53
CA ALA A 389 -37.08 9.79 -9.85
C ALA A 389 -36.18 10.77 -10.66
N ASN A 390 -36.12 12.04 -10.27
CA ASN A 390 -35.32 13.08 -10.93
C ASN A 390 -33.94 13.25 -10.28
N THR A 391 -33.82 12.99 -8.97
CA THR A 391 -32.62 13.19 -8.18
C THR A 391 -31.85 11.88 -7.93
N SER A 392 -32.53 10.74 -8.01
CA SER A 392 -31.95 9.41 -7.80
C SER A 392 -31.73 8.67 -9.12
N GLN A 393 -30.60 7.97 -9.22
CA GLN A 393 -30.31 7.10 -10.38
C GLN A 393 -30.99 5.72 -10.28
N VAL A 394 -31.66 5.45 -9.15
CA VAL A 394 -32.24 4.15 -8.82
C VAL A 394 -33.74 4.24 -8.57
N VAL A 395 -34.22 5.27 -7.86
CA VAL A 395 -35.66 5.46 -7.57
C VAL A 395 -36.44 5.70 -8.86
N GLY A 396 -37.61 5.06 -8.99
CA GLY A 396 -38.49 5.10 -10.16
C GLY A 396 -38.07 4.22 -11.33
N ARG A 397 -36.99 3.43 -11.19
CA ARG A 397 -36.48 2.54 -12.25
C ARG A 397 -36.75 1.07 -11.94
N ARG A 398 -36.95 0.28 -13.00
CA ARG A 398 -37.03 -1.18 -12.93
C ARG A 398 -35.67 -1.79 -12.70
N VAL A 399 -35.61 -2.88 -11.94
CA VAL A 399 -34.38 -3.62 -11.62
C VAL A 399 -33.58 -4.02 -12.87
N ASP A 400 -34.25 -4.51 -13.92
CA ASP A 400 -33.63 -4.87 -15.20
C ASP A 400 -33.02 -3.68 -15.97
N GLY A 401 -33.57 -2.48 -15.77
CA GLY A 401 -33.09 -1.23 -16.36
C GLY A 401 -31.90 -0.60 -15.62
N LEU A 402 -31.49 -1.16 -14.47
CA LEU A 402 -30.38 -0.62 -13.68
C LEU A 402 -29.03 -1.09 -14.20
N LYS A 403 -28.11 -0.15 -14.39
CA LYS A 403 -26.70 -0.45 -14.69
C LYS A 403 -25.95 -0.83 -13.41
N LEU A 404 -26.20 -2.03 -12.89
CA LEU A 404 -25.51 -2.55 -11.73
C LEU A 404 -24.09 -3.03 -12.09
N PRO A 405 -23.12 -2.96 -11.16
CA PRO A 405 -21.78 -3.50 -11.38
C PRO A 405 -21.82 -5.01 -11.69
N PRO A 406 -20.88 -5.53 -12.50
CA PRO A 406 -20.84 -6.96 -12.81
C PRO A 406 -20.71 -7.81 -11.54
N GLY A 407 -21.50 -8.88 -11.45
CA GLY A 407 -21.59 -9.72 -10.26
C GLY A 407 -22.44 -9.12 -9.13
N THR A 408 -23.17 -8.02 -9.37
CA THR A 408 -24.13 -7.45 -8.41
C THR A 408 -25.56 -7.87 -8.73
N THR A 409 -26.32 -8.32 -7.73
CA THR A 409 -27.72 -8.73 -7.88
C THR A 409 -28.57 -8.12 -6.77
N ILE A 410 -29.77 -7.62 -7.10
CA ILE A 410 -30.76 -7.20 -6.10
C ILE A 410 -31.56 -8.42 -5.65
N GLY A 411 -31.56 -8.68 -4.34
CA GLY A 411 -32.25 -9.81 -3.72
C GLY A 411 -33.69 -9.52 -3.34
N ALA A 412 -33.90 -8.44 -2.60
CA ALA A 412 -35.19 -8.05 -2.05
C ALA A 412 -35.27 -6.53 -1.87
N LEU A 413 -36.48 -6.03 -1.75
CA LEU A 413 -36.85 -4.66 -1.40
C LEU A 413 -37.70 -4.73 -0.13
N LEU A 414 -37.50 -3.82 0.81
CA LEU A 414 -38.40 -3.61 1.93
C LEU A 414 -39.02 -2.22 1.82
N ARG A 415 -40.35 -2.20 1.69
CA ARG A 415 -41.16 -1.00 1.45
C ARG A 415 -42.21 -0.88 2.53
N GLU A 416 -42.23 0.25 3.24
CA GLU A 416 -43.18 0.51 4.34
C GLU A 416 -43.28 -0.64 5.37
N GLY A 417 -42.22 -1.44 5.47
CA GLY A 417 -42.14 -2.59 6.35
C GLY A 417 -42.61 -3.93 5.78
N GLU A 418 -43.10 -3.98 4.54
CA GLU A 418 -43.36 -5.20 3.80
C GLU A 418 -42.14 -5.67 3.01
N VAL A 419 -41.90 -6.97 3.03
CA VAL A 419 -40.79 -7.64 2.33
C VAL A 419 -41.26 -8.07 0.95
N LEU A 420 -40.59 -7.55 -0.09
CA LEU A 420 -40.83 -7.87 -1.50
C LEU A 420 -39.58 -8.54 -2.06
N ILE A 421 -39.68 -9.79 -2.52
CA ILE A 421 -38.56 -10.40 -3.26
C ILE A 421 -38.44 -9.70 -4.61
N ALA A 422 -37.24 -9.21 -4.92
CA ALA A 422 -37.04 -8.45 -6.14
C ALA A 422 -37.15 -9.38 -7.35
N HIS A 423 -37.84 -8.93 -8.39
CA HIS A 423 -37.87 -9.54 -9.72
C HIS A 423 -37.28 -8.55 -10.74
N HIS A 424 -37.10 -8.99 -11.98
CA HIS A 424 -36.57 -8.15 -13.06
C HIS A 424 -37.40 -6.88 -13.31
N ASP A 425 -38.70 -6.95 -13.08
CA ASP A 425 -39.69 -5.91 -13.32
C ASP A 425 -40.04 -5.08 -12.08
N SER A 426 -39.48 -5.42 -10.91
CA SER A 426 -39.68 -4.64 -9.69
C SER A 426 -39.16 -3.21 -9.86
N ILE A 427 -39.96 -2.23 -9.42
CA ILE A 427 -39.61 -0.81 -9.44
C ILE A 427 -39.15 -0.41 -8.04
N ILE A 428 -38.00 0.25 -7.96
CA ILE A 428 -37.47 0.78 -6.68
C ILE A 428 -38.13 2.13 -6.40
N GLU A 429 -38.68 2.30 -5.21
CA GLU A 429 -39.31 3.54 -4.74
C GLU A 429 -38.40 4.29 -3.74
N SER A 430 -38.78 5.53 -3.41
CA SER A 430 -38.07 6.30 -2.39
C SER A 430 -38.21 5.60 -1.04
N ASP A 431 -37.12 5.59 -0.29
CA ASP A 431 -36.99 5.00 1.04
C ASP A 431 -37.15 3.47 1.08
N ASP A 432 -37.18 2.80 -0.08
CA ASP A 432 -37.06 1.34 -0.15
C ASP A 432 -35.70 0.89 0.41
N HIS A 433 -35.71 -0.09 1.29
CA HIS A 433 -34.50 -0.79 1.74
C HIS A 433 -34.16 -1.90 0.73
N VAL A 434 -33.13 -1.67 -0.08
CA VAL A 434 -32.65 -2.55 -1.15
C VAL A 434 -31.57 -3.50 -0.64
N ILE A 435 -31.80 -4.81 -0.77
CA ILE A 435 -30.82 -5.84 -0.43
C ILE A 435 -30.02 -6.23 -1.68
N LEU A 436 -28.70 -6.09 -1.63
CA LEU A 436 -27.74 -6.30 -2.72
C LEU A 436 -26.76 -7.43 -2.41
N PHE A 437 -26.35 -8.19 -3.43
CA PHE A 437 -25.32 -9.23 -3.35
C PHE A 437 -24.22 -8.99 -4.38
N LEU A 438 -22.95 -9.11 -3.99
CA LEU A 438 -21.77 -8.91 -4.85
C LEU A 438 -20.87 -10.15 -4.85
N THR A 439 -20.54 -10.71 -6.01
CA THR A 439 -19.85 -12.03 -6.12
C THR A 439 -18.43 -12.02 -6.70
N ASP A 440 -17.86 -10.90 -7.17
CA ASP A 440 -16.54 -10.90 -7.85
C ASP A 440 -15.58 -9.76 -7.44
N LYS A 441 -14.31 -10.11 -7.16
CA LYS A 441 -13.19 -9.21 -6.79
C LYS A 441 -11.94 -9.39 -7.68
N ARG A 442 -12.01 -10.15 -8.78
CA ARG A 442 -10.83 -10.80 -9.42
C ARG A 442 -9.95 -10.00 -10.39
N TYR A 443 -10.25 -8.79 -10.81
CA TYR A 443 -9.48 -8.12 -11.87
C TYR A 443 -8.27 -7.33 -11.32
N VAL A 444 -7.14 -8.01 -11.07
CA VAL A 444 -5.85 -7.40 -10.62
C VAL A 444 -4.91 -7.10 -11.80
N ARG A 445 -4.90 -7.94 -12.86
CA ARG A 445 -3.98 -7.79 -14.01
C ARG A 445 -4.36 -6.65 -14.98
N ASP A 446 -5.58 -6.16 -14.89
CA ASP A 446 -6.14 -5.19 -15.85
C ASP A 446 -5.80 -3.73 -15.51
N ILE A 447 -5.22 -3.44 -14.33
CA ILE A 447 -4.87 -2.07 -13.96
C ILE A 447 -3.50 -1.67 -14.50
N GLU A 448 -2.55 -2.60 -14.52
CA GLU A 448 -1.20 -2.35 -15.01
C GLU A 448 -1.23 -1.90 -16.47
N GLN A 449 -1.98 -2.62 -17.31
CA GLN A 449 -2.15 -2.31 -18.73
C GLN A 449 -2.84 -0.95 -18.93
N LEU A 450 -3.81 -0.60 -18.07
CA LEU A 450 -4.50 0.69 -18.12
C LEU A 450 -3.53 1.85 -17.85
N VAL A 451 -2.72 1.75 -16.80
CA VAL A 451 -1.78 2.82 -16.40
C VAL A 451 -0.63 2.92 -17.41
N LEU A 452 -0.07 1.79 -17.84
CA LEU A 452 0.99 1.77 -18.85
C LEU A 452 0.52 2.32 -20.20
N GLY A 453 -0.73 2.03 -20.60
CA GLY A 453 -1.31 2.57 -21.84
C GLY A 453 -1.38 4.11 -21.82
N VAL A 454 -1.83 4.71 -20.71
CA VAL A 454 -1.84 6.16 -20.54
C VAL A 454 -0.44 6.74 -20.56
N LEU A 455 0.51 6.11 -19.85
CA LEU A 455 1.89 6.59 -19.77
C LEU A 455 2.58 6.54 -21.14
N LEU A 456 2.35 5.51 -21.95
CA LEU A 456 2.85 5.42 -23.32
C LEU A 456 2.28 6.51 -24.24
N MET A 457 0.99 6.81 -24.14
CA MET A 457 0.38 7.90 -24.91
C MET A 457 0.96 9.26 -24.52
N VAL A 458 1.09 9.52 -23.21
CA VAL A 458 1.69 10.76 -22.69
C VAL A 458 3.16 10.87 -23.08
N PHE A 459 3.91 9.77 -23.00
CA PHE A 459 5.30 9.72 -23.44
C PHE A 459 5.43 9.93 -24.95
N GLY A 460 4.52 9.39 -25.76
CA GLY A 460 4.48 9.64 -27.20
C GLY A 460 4.41 11.13 -27.53
N LEU A 461 3.59 11.91 -26.81
CA LEU A 461 3.51 13.38 -26.99
C LEU A 461 4.86 14.08 -26.78
N THR A 462 5.80 13.49 -26.05
CA THR A 462 7.14 14.05 -25.81
C THR A 462 8.07 13.98 -27.03
N PHE A 463 7.70 13.25 -28.09
CA PHE A 463 8.42 13.26 -29.37
C PHE A 463 8.11 14.49 -30.24
N ILE A 464 7.08 15.27 -29.89
CA ILE A 464 6.72 16.50 -30.62
C ILE A 464 7.76 17.62 -30.42
N PRO A 465 8.22 17.95 -29.20
CA PRO A 465 9.28 18.94 -28.99
C PRO A 465 10.57 18.73 -29.82
N PRO A 466 11.21 17.54 -29.86
CA PRO A 466 12.43 17.35 -30.63
C PRO A 466 12.17 17.41 -32.14
N TRP A 467 11.01 16.93 -32.61
CA TRP A 467 10.57 17.10 -33.99
C TRP A 467 10.46 18.58 -34.35
N TRP A 468 9.81 19.38 -33.48
CA TRP A 468 9.63 20.82 -33.70
C TRP A 468 10.96 21.58 -33.70
N VAL A 469 11.86 21.28 -32.75
CA VAL A 469 13.19 21.87 -32.70
C VAL A 469 14.00 21.53 -33.95
N GLY A 470 13.97 20.27 -34.39
CA GLY A 470 14.63 19.87 -35.64
C GLY A 470 14.11 20.63 -36.85
N TRP A 471 12.79 20.76 -36.97
CA TRP A 471 12.16 21.51 -38.06
C TRP A 471 12.59 22.99 -38.09
N VAL A 472 12.59 23.66 -36.94
CA VAL A 472 13.04 25.06 -36.81
C VAL A 472 14.53 25.21 -37.12
N MET A 473 15.35 24.22 -36.75
CA MET A 473 16.81 24.22 -36.96
C MET A 473 17.24 23.70 -38.34
N GLY A 474 16.29 23.27 -39.18
CA GLY A 474 16.56 22.84 -40.55
C GLY A 474 17.07 21.39 -40.67
N ASP A 475 16.79 20.52 -39.71
CA ASP A 475 17.08 19.09 -39.83
C ASP A 475 16.29 18.46 -40.99
N THR A 476 16.95 17.65 -41.81
CA THR A 476 16.37 17.12 -43.05
C THR A 476 15.50 15.87 -42.86
N ASP A 477 15.69 15.12 -41.78
CA ASP A 477 14.99 13.84 -41.55
C ASP A 477 14.41 13.77 -40.13
N LEU A 478 13.08 13.93 -40.05
CA LEU A 478 12.30 13.93 -38.82
C LEU A 478 11.31 12.74 -38.73
N VAL A 479 11.29 11.89 -39.77
CA VAL A 479 10.42 10.70 -39.86
C VAL A 479 10.60 9.76 -38.65
N PRO A 480 11.82 9.57 -38.08
CA PRO A 480 12.00 8.76 -36.87
C PRO A 480 11.16 9.21 -35.67
N PHE A 481 10.94 10.52 -35.48
CA PHE A 481 10.10 11.03 -34.40
C PHE A 481 8.61 10.86 -34.69
N GLU A 482 8.19 11.06 -35.94
CA GLU A 482 6.79 10.89 -36.38
C GLU A 482 6.33 9.44 -36.23
N THR A 483 7.15 8.51 -36.72
CA THR A 483 6.90 7.07 -36.61
C THR A 483 6.88 6.63 -35.13
N SER A 484 7.81 7.13 -34.32
CA SER A 484 7.83 6.84 -32.88
C SER A 484 6.61 7.37 -32.14
N PHE A 485 6.14 8.58 -32.49
CA PHE A 485 4.91 9.16 -31.97
C PHE A 485 3.69 8.28 -32.29
N MET A 486 3.53 7.89 -33.56
CA MET A 486 2.42 7.03 -33.97
C MET A 486 2.45 5.67 -33.26
N VAL A 487 3.62 5.02 -33.19
CA VAL A 487 3.75 3.72 -32.51
C VAL A 487 3.42 3.83 -31.03
N ALA A 488 3.96 4.83 -30.33
CA ALA A 488 3.71 5.01 -28.89
C ALA A 488 2.23 5.27 -28.59
N VAL A 489 1.57 6.13 -29.36
CA VAL A 489 0.16 6.46 -29.17
C VAL A 489 -0.74 5.28 -29.53
N LEU A 490 -0.49 4.59 -30.65
CA LEU A 490 -1.30 3.43 -31.06
C LEU A 490 -1.16 2.27 -30.09
N LEU A 491 0.06 1.94 -29.65
CA LEU A 491 0.31 0.89 -28.68
C LEU A 491 -0.32 1.25 -27.32
N GLY A 492 -0.13 2.49 -26.87
CA GLY A 492 -0.73 2.99 -25.63
C GLY A 492 -2.27 2.97 -25.67
N ALA A 493 -2.86 3.37 -26.79
CA ALA A 493 -4.31 3.31 -27.01
C ALA A 493 -4.82 1.86 -27.07
N ALA A 494 -4.09 0.94 -27.70
CA ALA A 494 -4.45 -0.47 -27.74
C ALA A 494 -4.48 -1.11 -26.33
N LEU A 495 -3.56 -0.71 -25.45
CA LEU A 495 -3.55 -1.14 -24.05
C LEU A 495 -4.64 -0.47 -23.22
N TRP A 496 -4.94 0.82 -23.48
CA TRP A 496 -5.88 1.59 -22.67
C TRP A 496 -7.36 1.41 -23.05
N LEU A 497 -7.68 1.37 -24.35
CA LEU A 497 -9.06 1.37 -24.86
C LEU A 497 -9.94 0.23 -24.32
N PRO A 498 -9.46 -1.03 -24.23
CA PRO A 498 -10.26 -2.13 -23.70
C PRO A 498 -10.58 -1.97 -22.21
N LEU A 499 -9.77 -1.19 -21.49
CA LEU A 499 -9.75 -1.12 -20.03
C LEU A 499 -10.27 0.21 -19.47
N ARG A 500 -10.63 1.18 -20.33
CA ARG A 500 -11.02 2.56 -19.96
C ARG A 500 -12.18 2.67 -18.95
N GLY A 501 -13.04 1.66 -18.89
CA GLY A 501 -14.19 1.61 -17.97
C GLY A 501 -13.86 1.10 -16.58
N TYR A 502 -12.64 0.57 -16.37
CA TYR A 502 -12.24 -0.09 -15.14
C TYR A 502 -11.70 0.92 -14.12
N ARG A 503 -12.21 0.88 -12.88
CA ARG A 503 -11.76 1.74 -11.78
C ARG A 503 -11.59 0.90 -10.51
N ARG A 504 -10.34 0.76 -10.05
CA ARG A 504 -9.97 0.10 -8.80
C ARG A 504 -8.76 0.78 -8.19
N GLU A 505 -8.65 0.73 -6.87
CA GLU A 505 -7.52 1.26 -6.11
C GLU A 505 -6.29 0.35 -6.22
N LEU A 506 -5.13 0.96 -6.47
CA LEU A 506 -3.83 0.30 -6.61
C LEU A 506 -3.32 -0.19 -5.26
N LYS A 507 -2.90 -1.46 -5.18
CA LYS A 507 -2.17 -2.00 -4.03
C LYS A 507 -0.67 -1.69 -4.14
N LEU A 508 0.06 -1.88 -3.04
CA LEU A 508 1.53 -1.72 -2.99
C LEU A 508 2.25 -2.54 -4.09
N ARG A 509 1.86 -3.79 -4.29
CA ARG A 509 2.47 -4.67 -5.31
C ARG A 509 2.26 -4.12 -6.71
N ASP A 510 1.05 -3.64 -7.01
CA ASP A 510 0.70 -3.00 -8.28
C ASP A 510 1.57 -1.74 -8.49
N GLY A 511 1.76 -0.94 -7.44
CA GLY A 511 2.65 0.22 -7.46
C GLY A 511 4.10 -0.15 -7.79
N LEU A 512 4.69 -1.13 -7.10
CA LEU A 512 6.04 -1.63 -7.36
C LEU A 512 6.23 -2.09 -8.82
N LEU A 513 5.26 -2.85 -9.34
CA LEU A 513 5.31 -3.36 -10.69
C LEU A 513 5.13 -2.27 -11.75
N ILE A 514 4.23 -1.30 -11.52
CA ILE A 514 4.06 -0.13 -12.39
C ILE A 514 5.34 0.70 -12.44
N VAL A 515 5.98 0.94 -11.29
CA VAL A 515 7.24 1.68 -11.21
C VAL A 515 8.33 1.02 -12.04
N VAL A 516 8.55 -0.29 -11.88
CA VAL A 516 9.59 -0.99 -12.66
C VAL A 516 9.24 -1.01 -14.15
N SER A 517 7.98 -1.32 -14.48
CA SER A 517 7.50 -1.37 -15.86
C SER A 517 7.61 -0.02 -16.56
N PHE A 518 7.39 1.09 -15.85
CA PHE A 518 7.53 2.43 -16.39
C PHE A 518 8.94 2.66 -16.99
N TRP A 519 10.00 2.40 -16.23
CA TRP A 519 11.37 2.63 -16.70
C TRP A 519 11.79 1.67 -17.82
N VAL A 520 11.34 0.42 -17.76
CA VAL A 520 11.62 -0.57 -18.81
C VAL A 520 10.90 -0.20 -20.11
N VAL A 521 9.59 0.06 -20.04
CA VAL A 521 8.76 0.33 -21.22
C VAL A 521 9.12 1.67 -21.85
N LEU A 522 9.31 2.74 -21.06
CA LEU A 522 9.72 4.04 -21.61
C LEU A 522 11.16 4.00 -22.11
N GLY A 523 12.06 3.27 -21.45
CA GLY A 523 13.43 3.09 -21.93
C GLY A 523 13.48 2.41 -23.30
N LEU A 524 12.68 1.36 -23.50
CA LEU A 524 12.54 0.70 -24.81
C LEU A 524 11.85 1.61 -25.84
N MET A 525 10.79 2.31 -25.44
CA MET A 525 10.07 3.18 -26.36
C MET A 525 10.89 4.40 -26.78
N GLY A 526 11.68 4.95 -25.85
CA GLY A 526 12.58 6.06 -26.13
C GLY A 526 13.75 5.71 -27.04
N ALA A 527 14.05 4.43 -27.22
CA ALA A 527 15.10 3.95 -28.13
C ALA A 527 14.65 4.00 -29.60
N LEU A 528 13.35 4.00 -29.86
CA LEU A 528 12.80 3.93 -31.21
C LEU A 528 13.25 5.09 -32.13
N PRO A 529 13.16 6.37 -31.74
CA PRO A 529 13.63 7.45 -32.62
C PRO A 529 15.16 7.41 -32.82
N ILE A 530 15.92 6.91 -31.84
CA ILE A 530 17.38 6.76 -31.95
C ILE A 530 17.74 5.64 -32.92
N TYR A 531 17.03 4.51 -32.84
CA TYR A 531 17.25 3.34 -33.69
C TYR A 531 16.85 3.59 -35.16
N LEU A 532 15.75 4.30 -35.37
CA LEU A 532 15.24 4.60 -36.71
C LEU A 532 16.02 5.69 -37.43
N GLN A 533 16.91 6.42 -36.75
CA GLN A 533 17.70 7.49 -37.35
C GLN A 533 18.68 6.91 -38.39
N PRO A 534 18.51 7.18 -39.70
CA PRO A 534 19.31 6.53 -40.74
C PRO A 534 20.79 6.90 -40.68
N THR A 535 21.10 8.09 -40.16
CA THR A 535 22.47 8.63 -40.10
C THR A 535 23.36 7.97 -39.04
N LEU A 536 22.78 7.26 -38.06
CA LEU A 536 23.55 6.71 -36.93
C LEU A 536 23.97 5.24 -37.13
N HIS A 537 23.22 4.47 -37.91
CA HIS A 537 23.45 3.04 -38.15
C HIS A 537 23.71 2.21 -36.86
N LEU A 538 22.99 2.48 -35.78
CA LEU A 538 23.18 1.80 -34.50
C LEU A 538 22.55 0.41 -34.46
N SER A 539 23.17 -0.49 -33.70
CA SER A 539 22.51 -1.71 -33.26
C SER A 539 21.36 -1.40 -32.30
N PHE A 540 20.40 -2.32 -32.21
CA PHE A 540 19.28 -2.20 -31.27
C PHE A 540 19.75 -2.07 -29.81
N SER A 541 20.78 -2.80 -29.42
CA SER A 541 21.37 -2.73 -28.07
C SER A 541 21.98 -1.36 -27.76
N GLN A 542 22.66 -0.74 -28.72
CA GLN A 542 23.19 0.62 -28.59
C GLN A 542 22.07 1.66 -28.45
N ALA A 543 21.02 1.58 -29.27
CA ALA A 543 19.89 2.50 -29.18
C ALA A 543 19.15 2.38 -27.84
N VAL A 544 18.95 1.16 -27.34
CA VAL A 544 18.37 0.91 -26.02
C VAL A 544 19.27 1.43 -24.91
N PHE A 545 20.58 1.23 -25.00
CA PHE A 545 21.54 1.73 -24.02
C PHE A 545 21.51 3.27 -23.94
N GLU A 546 21.55 3.96 -25.09
CA GLU A 546 21.51 5.43 -25.16
C GLU A 546 20.19 5.97 -24.57
N SER A 547 19.06 5.35 -24.92
CA SER A 547 17.74 5.74 -24.40
C SER A 547 17.60 5.51 -22.90
N VAL A 548 17.98 4.31 -22.43
CA VAL A 548 17.90 3.98 -21.01
C VAL A 548 18.83 4.89 -20.23
N SER A 549 20.06 5.12 -20.69
CA SER A 549 20.99 6.08 -20.08
C SER A 549 20.44 7.50 -20.01
N GLY A 550 19.72 7.94 -21.05
CA GLY A 550 19.00 9.21 -21.05
C GLY A 550 17.90 9.25 -19.99
N ILE A 551 16.93 8.33 -20.07
CA ILE A 551 15.77 8.34 -19.19
C ILE A 551 16.18 8.12 -17.71
N THR A 552 17.14 7.23 -17.42
CA THR A 552 17.62 7.00 -16.04
C THR A 552 18.52 8.10 -15.51
N THR A 553 18.75 9.17 -16.31
CA THR A 553 19.66 10.27 -16.01
C THR A 553 21.06 9.77 -15.66
N THR A 554 21.57 8.79 -16.40
CA THR A 554 22.90 8.23 -16.18
C THR A 554 23.96 8.98 -16.97
N GLY A 555 23.72 9.30 -18.24
CA GLY A 555 24.68 10.10 -19.01
C GLY A 555 25.81 9.32 -19.69
N SER A 556 25.82 7.99 -19.62
CA SER A 556 26.71 7.16 -20.44
C SER A 556 26.25 7.18 -21.90
N THR A 557 27.14 7.47 -22.84
CA THR A 557 26.81 7.56 -24.27
C THR A 557 27.49 6.46 -25.07
N VAL A 558 26.80 5.90 -26.07
CA VAL A 558 27.41 5.09 -27.14
C VAL A 558 27.62 5.89 -28.42
N LEU A 559 27.12 7.12 -28.45
CA LEU A 559 27.30 8.06 -29.55
C LEU A 559 28.63 8.80 -29.42
N ALA A 560 29.25 9.09 -30.57
CA ALA A 560 30.43 9.94 -30.75
C ALA A 560 30.23 10.80 -32.00
N GLY A 561 30.91 11.94 -32.10
CA GLY A 561 30.70 12.90 -33.19
C GLY A 561 29.47 13.77 -32.97
N LEU A 562 29.12 14.06 -31.71
CA LEU A 562 27.88 14.76 -31.34
C LEU A 562 27.75 16.14 -32.00
N ASP A 563 28.86 16.85 -32.18
CA ASP A 563 28.89 18.22 -32.74
C ASP A 563 28.25 18.32 -34.14
N GLY A 564 28.32 17.25 -34.94
CA GLY A 564 27.78 17.17 -36.30
C GLY A 564 26.41 16.51 -36.41
N MET A 565 25.79 16.08 -35.30
CA MET A 565 24.51 15.38 -35.33
C MET A 565 23.31 16.33 -35.53
N PRO A 566 22.17 15.81 -36.03
CA PRO A 566 20.91 16.55 -36.11
C PRO A 566 20.51 17.17 -34.76
N LYS A 567 20.02 18.40 -34.79
CA LYS A 567 19.69 19.15 -33.55
C LYS A 567 18.49 18.56 -32.83
N SER A 568 17.55 17.96 -33.54
CA SER A 568 16.42 17.18 -33.01
C SER A 568 16.89 16.03 -32.12
N LEU A 569 17.87 15.24 -32.58
CA LEU A 569 18.41 14.11 -31.84
C LEU A 569 19.16 14.58 -30.59
N LEU A 570 20.02 15.60 -30.74
CA LEU A 570 20.75 16.17 -29.60
C LEU A 570 19.78 16.73 -28.54
N PHE A 571 18.73 17.45 -28.97
CA PHE A 571 17.69 17.95 -28.06
C PHE A 571 16.95 16.80 -27.36
N TYR A 572 16.57 15.77 -28.12
CA TYR A 572 15.86 14.60 -27.59
C TYR A 572 16.67 13.89 -26.49
N ARG A 573 17.98 13.73 -26.67
CA ARG A 573 18.88 13.16 -25.65
C ARG A 573 18.80 13.96 -24.34
N GLN A 574 18.90 15.29 -24.41
CA GLN A 574 18.80 16.16 -23.24
C GLN A 574 17.41 16.11 -22.61
N GLN A 575 16.37 16.07 -23.43
CA GLN A 575 14.98 15.98 -22.98
C GLN A 575 14.70 14.66 -22.26
N LEU A 576 15.27 13.53 -22.70
CA LEU A 576 15.15 12.26 -22.00
C LEU A 576 15.68 12.35 -20.56
N GLN A 577 16.81 13.03 -20.35
CA GLN A 577 17.34 13.26 -19.00
C GLN A 577 16.43 14.16 -18.17
N TRP A 578 15.89 15.22 -18.76
CA TRP A 578 14.95 16.10 -18.08
C TRP A 578 13.66 15.39 -17.66
N LEU A 579 13.09 14.57 -18.56
CA LEU A 579 11.93 13.73 -18.28
C LEU A 579 12.25 12.65 -17.23
N GLY A 580 13.46 12.10 -17.26
CA GLY A 580 13.97 11.17 -16.25
C GLY A 580 14.11 11.77 -14.85
N GLY A 581 14.61 13.01 -14.78
CA GLY A 581 14.69 13.79 -13.55
C GLY A 581 13.30 14.10 -13.00
N LEU A 582 12.35 14.45 -13.86
CA LEU A 582 10.96 14.62 -13.47
C LEU A 582 10.31 13.30 -13.03
N GLY A 583 10.57 12.22 -13.76
CA GLY A 583 10.02 10.89 -13.50
C GLY A 583 10.32 10.41 -12.09
N ILE A 584 11.57 10.57 -11.62
CA ILE A 584 11.92 10.19 -10.24
C ILE A 584 11.22 11.09 -9.21
N ILE A 585 11.09 12.39 -9.46
CA ILE A 585 10.42 13.33 -8.53
C ILE A 585 8.94 12.97 -8.37
N VAL A 586 8.24 12.72 -9.48
CA VAL A 586 6.81 12.35 -9.46
C VAL A 586 6.62 10.97 -8.85
N LEU A 587 7.49 10.01 -9.16
CA LEU A 587 7.44 8.65 -8.62
C LEU A 587 7.67 8.61 -7.11
N VAL A 588 8.63 9.40 -6.63
CA VAL A 588 8.88 9.64 -5.21
C VAL A 588 7.64 10.22 -4.53
N VAL A 589 6.93 11.16 -5.14
CA VAL A 589 5.70 11.70 -4.52
C VAL A 589 4.53 10.71 -4.59
N ALA A 590 4.38 9.99 -5.70
CA ALA A 590 3.21 9.16 -5.99
C ALA A 590 3.25 7.78 -5.33
N PHE A 591 4.43 7.16 -5.25
CA PHE A 591 4.57 5.75 -4.85
C PHE A 591 5.43 5.56 -3.58
N MET A 592 6.24 6.54 -3.16
CA MET A 592 7.04 6.43 -1.93
C MET A 592 6.23 6.27 -0.63
N PRO A 593 4.98 6.77 -0.49
CA PRO A 593 4.16 6.46 0.68
C PRO A 593 3.86 4.96 0.83
N LEU A 594 3.82 4.25 -0.29
CA LEU A 594 3.54 2.82 -0.37
C LEU A 594 4.83 2.00 -0.16
N LEU A 595 5.97 2.47 -0.69
CA LEU A 595 7.27 1.82 -0.57
C LEU A 595 7.82 1.94 0.87
N GLY A 596 7.47 0.98 1.73
CA GLY A 596 7.93 0.85 3.13
C GLY A 596 9.44 0.60 3.33
N VAL A 597 10.27 0.92 2.34
CA VAL A 597 11.73 0.87 2.46
C VAL A 597 12.18 2.15 3.17
N GLY A 598 13.05 2.05 4.18
CA GLY A 598 13.22 3.04 5.26
C GLY A 598 13.53 4.51 4.89
N GLY A 599 13.68 4.85 3.61
CA GLY A 599 13.82 6.23 3.12
C GLY A 599 12.65 7.16 3.50
N MET A 600 11.40 6.68 3.51
CA MET A 600 10.24 7.50 3.89
C MET A 600 10.18 7.76 5.41
N GLN A 601 10.62 6.82 6.25
CA GLN A 601 10.73 7.05 7.70
C GLN A 601 11.82 8.08 8.03
N LEU A 602 12.90 8.09 7.24
CA LEU A 602 13.97 9.09 7.32
C LEU A 602 13.50 10.47 6.84
N TYR A 603 12.79 10.54 5.71
CA TYR A 603 12.22 11.78 5.19
C TYR A 603 11.16 12.39 6.14
N LYS A 604 10.26 11.57 6.71
CA LYS A 604 9.31 11.97 7.78
C LYS A 604 10.01 12.48 9.05
N SER A 605 11.26 12.06 9.30
CA SER A 605 12.04 12.51 10.45
C SER A 605 12.78 13.83 10.22
N GLU A 606 13.11 14.17 8.97
CA GLU A 606 13.86 15.39 8.61
C GLU A 606 13.01 16.64 8.36
N ILE A 607 11.73 16.49 7.99
CA ILE A 607 10.81 17.64 7.85
C ILE A 607 10.56 18.24 9.24
N SER A 608 11.20 19.39 9.49
CA SER A 608 11.14 20.14 10.74
C SER A 608 10.27 21.38 10.54
N GLY A 609 9.02 21.36 11.03
CA GLY A 609 8.12 22.52 10.97
C GLY A 609 6.65 22.16 10.72
N PRO A 610 5.78 23.16 10.49
CA PRO A 610 4.32 23.01 10.42
C PRO A 610 3.81 22.02 9.35
N MET A 611 4.66 21.60 8.41
CA MET A 611 4.38 20.56 7.41
C MET A 611 4.33 19.13 7.97
N LYS A 612 4.56 18.94 9.28
CA LYS A 612 4.23 17.67 9.95
C LYS A 612 2.71 17.50 10.15
N ASP A 613 1.99 18.62 10.27
CA ASP A 613 0.55 18.68 10.59
C ASP A 613 -0.30 19.23 9.46
N GLU A 614 0.23 20.08 8.59
CA GLU A 614 -0.36 20.30 7.27
C GLU A 614 0.16 19.22 6.33
N ARG A 615 -0.70 18.23 6.01
CA ARG A 615 -0.66 17.62 4.67
C ARG A 615 -0.38 18.77 3.71
N LEU A 616 0.68 18.69 2.90
CA LEU A 616 0.73 19.42 1.64
C LEU A 616 -0.65 19.23 1.01
N SER A 617 -1.41 20.31 1.02
CA SER A 617 -2.87 20.27 1.00
C SER A 617 -3.35 19.52 -0.23
N GLY A 618 -4.20 18.50 -0.02
CA GLY A 618 -5.06 17.90 -1.03
C GLY A 618 -4.35 17.16 -2.16
N ARG A 619 -4.61 15.87 -2.33
CA ARG A 619 -4.30 15.08 -3.55
C ARG A 619 -2.80 14.96 -3.88
N ILE A 620 -2.33 13.73 -4.11
CA ILE A 620 -0.96 13.42 -4.60
C ILE A 620 -0.55 14.29 -5.80
N SER A 621 -1.54 14.67 -6.63
CA SER A 621 -1.37 15.58 -7.75
C SER A 621 -0.83 16.96 -7.39
N ASP A 622 -1.18 17.53 -6.23
CA ASP A 622 -0.86 18.93 -5.93
C ASP A 622 0.55 19.05 -5.37
N THR A 623 1.02 18.06 -4.60
CA THR A 623 2.44 17.94 -4.24
C THR A 623 3.32 17.71 -5.48
N ALA A 624 2.89 16.84 -6.40
CA ALA A 624 3.64 16.59 -7.63
C ALA A 624 3.76 17.86 -8.50
N LYS A 625 2.67 18.63 -8.63
CA LYS A 625 2.69 19.94 -9.32
C LYS A 625 3.64 20.93 -8.65
N ALA A 626 3.62 21.02 -7.32
CA ALA A 626 4.47 21.92 -6.58
C ALA A 626 5.97 21.62 -6.80
N LEU A 627 6.36 20.34 -6.72
CA LEU A 627 7.75 19.94 -6.99
C LEU A 627 8.12 20.13 -8.47
N TRP A 628 7.20 19.88 -9.40
CA TRP A 628 7.41 20.15 -10.83
C TRP A 628 7.66 21.64 -11.10
N GLN A 629 6.92 22.55 -10.46
CA GLN A 629 7.13 23.99 -10.60
C GLN A 629 8.52 24.42 -10.12
N VAL A 630 9.00 23.85 -9.02
CA VAL A 630 10.37 24.09 -8.53
C VAL A 630 11.40 23.61 -9.55
N TYR A 631 11.25 22.37 -10.03
CA TYR A 631 12.16 21.75 -10.99
C TYR A 631 12.23 22.54 -12.30
N ALA A 632 11.08 22.90 -12.87
CA ALA A 632 10.98 23.72 -14.07
C ALA A 632 11.54 25.14 -13.86
N GLY A 633 11.27 25.75 -12.70
CA GLY A 633 11.79 27.07 -12.35
C GLY A 633 13.32 27.12 -12.24
N LEU A 634 13.92 26.12 -11.59
CA LEU A 634 15.39 25.98 -11.51
C LEU A 634 16.00 25.72 -12.89
N THR A 635 15.35 24.90 -13.72
CA THR A 635 15.78 24.62 -15.09
C THR A 635 15.78 25.90 -15.94
N LEU A 636 14.70 26.68 -15.89
CA LEU A 636 14.58 27.94 -16.62
C LEU A 636 15.65 28.94 -16.17
N LEU A 637 15.85 29.08 -14.86
CA LEU A 637 16.86 29.98 -14.32
C LEU A 637 18.28 29.58 -14.76
N CYS A 638 18.59 28.30 -14.74
CA CYS A 638 19.86 27.75 -15.20
C CYS A 638 20.09 28.05 -16.69
N ALA A 639 19.09 27.83 -17.54
CA ALA A 639 19.17 28.11 -18.98
C ALA A 639 19.41 29.61 -19.27
N ILE A 640 18.73 30.50 -18.53
CA ILE A 640 18.92 31.95 -18.68
C ILE A 640 20.36 32.34 -18.30
N LEU A 641 20.90 31.81 -17.20
CA LEU A 641 22.26 32.12 -16.77
C LEU A 641 23.31 31.62 -17.76
N PHE A 642 23.21 30.37 -18.23
CA PHE A 642 24.08 29.85 -19.28
C PHE A 642 24.00 30.69 -20.56
N LYS A 643 22.81 31.19 -20.91
CA LYS A 643 22.64 32.09 -22.06
C LYS A 643 23.36 33.42 -21.85
N LEU A 644 23.22 34.04 -20.67
CA LEU A 644 23.88 35.30 -20.32
C LEU A 644 25.41 35.16 -20.27
N GLU A 645 25.91 33.99 -19.91
CA GLU A 645 27.35 33.69 -19.84
C GLU A 645 27.99 33.39 -21.20
N GLY A 646 27.17 33.15 -22.25
CA GLY A 646 27.64 33.06 -23.63
C GLY A 646 27.19 31.82 -24.42
N MET A 647 26.42 30.89 -23.85
CA MET A 647 25.94 29.72 -24.61
C MET A 647 24.92 30.11 -25.70
N SER A 648 24.79 29.28 -26.73
CA SER A 648 23.65 29.38 -27.65
C SER A 648 22.35 29.05 -26.90
N TRP A 649 21.18 29.48 -27.39
CA TRP A 649 19.91 29.11 -26.74
C TRP A 649 19.69 27.59 -26.75
N PHE A 650 20.12 26.93 -27.83
CA PHE A 650 20.05 25.48 -27.96
C PHE A 650 20.89 24.78 -26.88
N ASP A 651 22.16 25.17 -26.75
CA ASP A 651 23.07 24.57 -25.77
C ASP A 651 22.69 24.95 -24.34
N ALA A 652 22.23 26.18 -24.10
CA ALA A 652 21.81 26.63 -22.78
C ALA A 652 20.61 25.85 -22.25
N VAL A 653 19.59 25.61 -23.08
CA VAL A 653 18.43 24.81 -22.69
C VAL A 653 18.82 23.34 -22.54
N GLY A 654 19.59 22.80 -23.49
CA GLY A 654 20.06 21.42 -23.44
C GLY A 654 20.89 21.11 -22.20
N HIS A 655 21.87 21.95 -21.86
CA HIS A 655 22.69 21.76 -20.66
C HIS A 655 21.93 22.09 -19.38
N ALA A 656 20.95 22.98 -19.38
CA ALA A 656 20.09 23.20 -18.21
C ALA A 656 19.25 21.95 -17.89
N PHE A 657 18.73 21.28 -18.92
CA PHE A 657 17.99 20.01 -18.79
C PHE A 657 18.83 18.95 -18.08
N SER A 658 20.04 18.69 -18.57
CA SER A 658 20.94 17.68 -18.01
C SER A 658 21.59 18.08 -16.68
N THR A 659 21.79 19.38 -16.41
CA THR A 659 22.36 19.86 -15.14
C THR A 659 21.38 19.69 -13.99
N ILE A 660 20.13 20.14 -14.14
CA ILE A 660 19.12 20.05 -13.05
C ILE A 660 18.61 18.63 -12.88
N SER A 661 18.57 17.82 -13.94
CA SER A 661 18.28 16.39 -13.84
C SER A 661 19.44 15.57 -13.28
N THR A 662 20.62 16.18 -13.05
CA THR A 662 21.88 15.51 -12.69
C THR A 662 22.15 14.31 -13.59
N GLY A 663 22.11 14.51 -14.91
CA GLY A 663 22.28 13.45 -15.91
C GLY A 663 23.49 13.59 -16.84
N GLY A 664 24.01 14.81 -17.05
CA GLY A 664 25.32 15.02 -17.69
C GLY A 664 25.45 14.76 -19.19
N PHE A 665 24.36 14.52 -19.94
CA PHE A 665 24.48 14.57 -21.39
C PHE A 665 24.85 15.97 -21.83
N SER A 666 25.63 16.03 -22.92
CA SER A 666 26.04 17.27 -23.58
C SER A 666 25.67 17.24 -25.06
N THR A 667 25.54 18.42 -25.66
CA THR A 667 25.40 18.60 -27.10
C THR A 667 26.74 18.47 -27.84
N HIS A 668 27.85 18.38 -27.10
CA HIS A 668 29.22 18.31 -27.62
C HIS A 668 29.95 17.07 -27.10
N ASP A 669 30.88 16.52 -27.89
CA ASP A 669 31.67 15.35 -27.49
C ASP A 669 32.58 15.65 -26.29
N ALA A 670 33.10 16.88 -26.22
CA ALA A 670 33.96 17.36 -25.13
C ALA A 670 33.19 17.62 -23.81
N SER A 671 31.90 17.28 -23.74
CA SER A 671 31.03 17.55 -22.60
C SER A 671 31.06 19.05 -22.23
N PHE A 672 31.02 19.37 -20.94
CA PHE A 672 31.10 20.76 -20.46
C PHE A 672 32.46 21.41 -20.77
N GLY A 673 33.50 20.61 -21.02
CA GLY A 673 34.82 21.08 -21.44
C GLY A 673 34.84 21.85 -22.75
N TYR A 674 33.82 21.71 -23.61
CA TYR A 674 33.70 22.47 -24.86
C TYR A 674 33.71 24.00 -24.65
N PHE A 675 33.06 24.50 -23.60
CA PHE A 675 32.88 25.93 -23.39
C PHE A 675 34.09 26.62 -22.75
N ASN A 676 34.90 25.88 -21.99
CA ASN A 676 36.11 26.34 -21.29
C ASN A 676 35.96 27.73 -20.61
N ASN A 677 34.82 27.95 -19.94
CA ASN A 677 34.43 29.24 -19.39
C ASN A 677 34.17 29.12 -17.88
N PHE A 678 34.99 29.80 -17.07
CA PHE A 678 34.95 29.66 -15.61
C PHE A 678 33.61 30.08 -14.98
N PRO A 679 33.02 31.25 -15.30
CA PRO A 679 31.66 31.58 -14.91
C PRO A 679 30.63 30.46 -15.17
N MET A 680 30.64 29.86 -16.37
CA MET A 680 29.71 28.77 -16.72
C MET A 680 29.93 27.53 -15.86
N GLU A 681 31.19 27.17 -15.62
CA GLU A 681 31.54 26.03 -14.76
C GLU A 681 31.06 26.26 -13.32
N LEU A 682 31.21 27.48 -12.80
CA LEU A 682 30.74 27.81 -11.46
C LEU A 682 29.21 27.78 -11.37
N THR A 683 28.51 28.30 -12.38
CA THR A 683 27.06 28.23 -12.49
C THR A 683 26.60 26.76 -12.54
N ALA A 684 27.23 25.92 -13.35
CA ALA A 684 26.96 24.49 -13.39
C ALA A 684 27.20 23.83 -12.02
N VAL A 685 28.31 24.13 -11.33
CA VAL A 685 28.58 23.62 -9.97
C VAL A 685 27.46 23.95 -8.99
N VAL A 686 26.97 25.20 -8.99
CA VAL A 686 25.87 25.61 -8.12
C VAL A 686 24.60 24.83 -8.46
N PHE A 687 24.22 24.75 -9.74
CA PHE A 687 23.00 24.07 -10.14
C PHE A 687 23.06 22.55 -10.01
N MET A 688 24.24 21.92 -10.11
CA MET A 688 24.43 20.51 -9.78
C MET A 688 24.23 20.26 -8.28
N ILE A 689 24.72 21.14 -7.41
CA ILE A 689 24.46 21.06 -5.96
C ILE A 689 22.96 21.22 -5.67
N LEU A 690 22.27 22.15 -6.34
CA LEU A 690 20.82 22.33 -6.20
C LEU A 690 20.05 21.11 -6.73
N GLY A 691 20.44 20.54 -7.88
CA GLY A 691 19.86 19.31 -8.43
C GLY A 691 20.08 18.08 -7.55
N GLY A 692 21.24 18.00 -6.89
CA GLY A 692 21.58 16.99 -5.88
C GLY A 692 20.94 17.21 -4.50
N THR A 693 20.17 18.29 -4.32
CA THR A 693 19.45 18.62 -3.09
C THR A 693 17.95 18.27 -3.24
N PRO A 694 17.22 17.93 -2.16
CA PRO A 694 15.84 17.47 -2.30
C PRO A 694 14.92 18.59 -2.80
N MET A 695 14.13 18.32 -3.85
CA MET A 695 13.23 19.32 -4.47
C MET A 695 12.23 19.92 -3.47
N ALA A 696 11.81 19.13 -2.49
CA ALA A 696 10.92 19.59 -1.43
C ALA A 696 11.56 20.61 -0.47
N LEU A 697 12.88 20.57 -0.30
CA LEU A 697 13.60 21.56 0.52
C LEU A 697 13.62 22.92 -0.16
N HIS A 698 13.79 22.95 -1.49
CA HIS A 698 13.64 24.15 -2.30
C HIS A 698 12.21 24.69 -2.24
N TYR A 699 11.21 23.82 -2.37
CA TYR A 699 9.80 24.22 -2.21
C TYR A 699 9.52 24.85 -0.85
N LEU A 700 10.02 24.24 0.24
CA LEU A 700 9.86 24.75 1.61
C LEU A 700 10.52 26.13 1.78
N ALA A 701 11.73 26.30 1.24
CA ALA A 701 12.45 27.57 1.30
C ALA A 701 11.71 28.69 0.55
N MET A 702 11.14 28.38 -0.63
CA MET A 702 10.34 29.33 -1.41
C MET A 702 9.01 29.67 -0.73
N LYS A 703 8.27 28.67 -0.22
CA LYS A 703 6.98 28.86 0.46
C LYS A 703 7.10 29.78 1.68
N HIS A 704 8.19 29.65 2.44
CA HIS A 704 8.42 30.46 3.65
C HIS A 704 9.27 31.70 3.42
N GLY A 705 9.77 31.95 2.20
CA GLY A 705 10.68 33.06 1.91
C GLY A 705 11.95 33.06 2.77
N SER A 706 12.44 31.88 3.20
CA SER A 706 13.56 31.78 4.14
C SER A 706 14.49 30.61 3.85
N LEU A 707 15.79 30.90 3.74
CA LEU A 707 16.86 29.90 3.57
C LEU A 707 17.17 29.12 4.86
N ARG A 708 16.52 29.45 6.00
CA ARG A 708 16.73 28.74 7.27
C ARG A 708 16.38 27.25 7.19
N ALA A 709 15.55 26.85 6.23
CA ALA A 709 15.22 25.45 5.97
C ALA A 709 16.46 24.60 5.69
N TYR A 710 17.38 25.07 4.83
CA TYR A 710 18.63 24.37 4.51
C TYR A 710 19.52 24.17 5.73
N GLY A 711 19.67 25.22 6.55
CA GLY A 711 20.47 25.17 7.78
C GLY A 711 19.92 24.25 8.87
N LYS A 712 18.65 23.83 8.78
CA LYS A 712 18.03 22.87 9.71
C LYS A 712 18.22 21.41 9.28
N SER A 713 18.33 21.12 7.98
CA SER A 713 18.51 19.76 7.46
C SER A 713 19.87 19.18 7.89
N SER A 714 19.84 18.02 8.55
CA SER A 714 21.06 17.27 8.89
C SER A 714 21.72 16.66 7.67
N GLU A 715 20.93 16.13 6.74
CA GLU A 715 21.44 15.57 5.49
C GLU A 715 22.17 16.61 4.64
N PHE A 716 21.54 17.77 4.37
CA PHE A 716 22.14 18.80 3.51
C PHE A 716 23.47 19.33 4.09
N LYS A 717 23.54 19.53 5.41
CA LYS A 717 24.79 19.92 6.08
C LYS A 717 25.87 18.85 5.96
N PHE A 718 25.49 17.58 6.05
CA PHE A 718 26.43 16.48 5.88
C PHE A 718 26.89 16.34 4.42
N PHE A 719 26.01 16.56 3.44
CA PHE A 719 26.34 16.60 2.02
C PHE A 719 27.41 17.67 1.71
N LEU A 720 27.21 18.90 2.18
CA LEU A 720 28.20 19.98 2.01
C LEU A 720 29.51 19.68 2.75
N LEU A 721 29.45 19.07 3.93
CA LEU A 721 30.65 18.67 4.68
C LEU A 721 31.47 17.64 3.89
N LEU A 722 30.83 16.66 3.26
CA LEU A 722 31.51 15.67 2.42
C LEU A 722 32.17 16.31 1.20
N LEU A 723 31.47 17.20 0.51
CA LEU A 723 32.06 17.97 -0.61
C LEU A 723 33.31 18.73 -0.17
N LEU A 724 33.26 19.40 0.99
CA LEU A 724 34.41 20.12 1.53
C LEU A 724 35.59 19.18 1.86
N ILE A 725 35.32 18.03 2.49
CA ILE A 725 36.34 17.05 2.86
C ILE A 725 37.03 16.49 1.60
N PHE A 726 36.25 16.05 0.60
CA PHE A 726 36.82 15.52 -0.63
C PHE A 726 37.54 16.59 -1.44
N PHE A 727 37.03 17.82 -1.48
CA PHE A 727 37.71 18.93 -2.14
C PHE A 727 39.06 19.23 -1.48
N ALA A 728 39.12 19.25 -0.15
CA ALA A 728 40.37 19.42 0.60
C ALA A 728 41.37 18.29 0.29
N LEU A 729 40.91 17.04 0.16
CA LEU A 729 41.75 15.89 -0.19
C LEU A 729 42.29 15.99 -1.62
N ILE A 730 41.47 16.43 -2.58
CA ILE A 730 41.90 16.69 -3.97
C ILE A 730 42.96 17.79 -3.96
N MET A 731 42.70 18.91 -3.28
CA MET A 731 43.64 20.01 -3.18
C MET A 731 44.96 19.61 -2.56
N LEU A 732 44.94 18.83 -1.47
CA LEU A 732 46.15 18.32 -0.84
C LEU A 732 46.97 17.46 -1.82
N THR A 733 46.31 16.60 -2.57
CA THR A 733 46.98 15.74 -3.57
C THR A 733 47.58 16.57 -4.71
N VAL A 734 46.86 17.58 -5.21
CA VAL A 734 47.37 18.52 -6.23
C VAL A 734 48.57 19.28 -5.68
N MET A 735 48.49 19.81 -4.46
CA MET A 735 49.58 20.57 -3.84
C MET A 735 50.87 19.77 -3.65
N ILE A 736 50.74 18.46 -3.36
CA ILE A 736 51.88 17.56 -3.20
C ILE A 736 52.45 17.12 -4.56
N SER A 737 51.59 16.94 -5.56
CA SER A 737 51.97 16.31 -6.83
C SER A 737 52.33 17.32 -7.93
N ARG A 738 51.97 18.60 -7.77
CA ARG A 738 52.04 19.63 -8.83
C ARG A 738 52.67 20.94 -8.35
N PRO A 739 53.36 21.67 -9.25
CA PRO A 739 53.97 22.94 -8.92
C PRO A 739 52.92 24.00 -8.53
N PHE A 740 53.35 24.98 -7.72
CA PHE A 740 52.50 26.05 -7.19
C PHE A 740 51.68 26.80 -8.25
N SER A 741 52.24 26.98 -9.45
CA SER A 741 51.58 27.66 -10.58
C SER A 741 50.30 26.96 -11.06
N GLU A 742 50.15 25.66 -10.80
CA GLU A 742 49.02 24.85 -11.25
C GLU A 742 47.93 24.69 -10.19
N TRP A 743 48.14 25.19 -8.97
CA TRP A 743 47.21 24.96 -7.85
C TRP A 743 45.84 25.58 -8.09
N LEU A 744 45.77 26.77 -8.69
CA LEU A 744 44.51 27.44 -8.98
C LEU A 744 43.70 26.70 -10.05
N TRP A 745 44.39 26.17 -11.07
CA TRP A 745 43.77 25.34 -12.11
C TRP A 745 43.28 24.01 -11.53
N GLY A 746 44.11 23.35 -10.73
CA GLY A 746 43.73 22.14 -10.01
C GLY A 746 42.56 22.36 -9.05
N ALA A 747 42.43 23.54 -8.44
CA ALA A 747 41.28 23.89 -7.61
C ALA A 747 39.99 24.03 -8.43
N ARG A 748 40.03 24.78 -9.54
CA ARG A 748 38.88 24.97 -10.44
C ARG A 748 38.36 23.63 -10.96
N TRP A 749 39.25 22.79 -11.45
CA TRP A 749 38.90 21.52 -12.09
C TRP A 749 38.57 20.45 -11.07
N GLY A 750 39.33 20.40 -9.97
CA GLY A 750 39.06 19.59 -8.80
C GLY A 750 37.66 19.80 -8.26
N LEU A 751 37.23 21.07 -8.11
CA LEU A 751 35.89 21.41 -7.64
C LEU A 751 34.80 20.95 -8.62
N PHE A 752 34.95 21.26 -9.90
CA PHE A 752 33.95 20.92 -10.91
C PHE A 752 33.78 19.40 -11.04
N THR A 753 34.88 18.65 -11.21
CA THR A 753 34.84 17.19 -11.38
C THR A 753 34.32 16.50 -10.12
N LEU A 754 34.71 16.98 -8.93
CA LEU A 754 34.17 16.46 -7.67
C LEU A 754 32.66 16.65 -7.57
N VAL A 755 32.16 17.87 -7.78
CA VAL A 755 30.72 18.17 -7.68
C VAL A 755 29.96 17.39 -8.75
N SER A 756 30.47 17.36 -9.98
CA SER A 756 29.89 16.60 -11.08
C SER A 756 29.73 15.12 -10.75
N MET A 757 30.76 14.47 -10.19
CA MET A 757 30.71 13.03 -9.89
C MET A 757 29.94 12.72 -8.60
N MET A 758 30.12 13.51 -7.54
CA MET A 758 29.43 13.29 -6.27
C MET A 758 27.91 13.57 -6.37
N THR A 759 27.49 14.53 -7.19
CA THR A 759 26.06 14.76 -7.51
C THR A 759 25.52 13.76 -8.55
N THR A 760 26.38 12.87 -9.06
CA THR A 760 26.12 11.93 -10.16
C THR A 760 25.67 12.61 -11.44
N THR A 761 26.08 13.84 -11.69
CA THR A 761 25.79 14.53 -12.95
C THR A 761 26.63 13.97 -14.08
N GLY A 762 27.95 13.79 -13.90
CA GLY A 762 28.77 13.13 -14.93
C GLY A 762 29.32 14.01 -16.05
N TYR A 763 29.30 15.33 -15.90
CA TYR A 763 30.06 16.19 -16.80
C TYR A 763 31.57 15.99 -16.66
N LEU A 764 32.26 16.06 -17.79
CA LEU A 764 33.71 16.02 -17.90
C LEU A 764 34.24 17.38 -18.34
N LEU A 765 35.37 17.78 -17.77
CA LEU A 765 36.24 18.83 -18.33
C LEU A 765 37.38 18.14 -19.07
N VAL A 766 37.76 18.64 -20.24
CA VAL A 766 38.87 18.08 -21.04
C VAL A 766 40.19 18.55 -20.44
N ASP A 767 40.98 17.67 -19.83
CA ASP A 767 42.36 17.98 -19.39
C ASP A 767 43.39 17.55 -20.42
N SER A 768 44.27 18.49 -20.76
CA SER A 768 45.55 18.19 -21.41
C SER A 768 46.61 17.72 -20.39
N THR A 769 46.31 17.76 -19.09
CA THR A 769 47.23 17.48 -17.99
C THR A 769 46.84 16.20 -17.26
N PRO A 770 47.71 15.17 -17.19
CA PRO A 770 47.35 13.90 -16.59
C PRO A 770 47.20 14.02 -15.06
N TRP A 771 46.01 13.73 -14.52
CA TRP A 771 45.82 13.69 -13.07
C TRP A 771 46.65 12.56 -12.43
N PRO A 772 47.13 12.71 -11.18
CA PRO A 772 47.61 11.56 -10.41
C PRO A 772 46.54 10.47 -10.39
N VAL A 773 46.93 9.21 -10.65
CA VAL A 773 46.00 8.07 -10.84
C VAL A 773 45.01 7.90 -9.67
N PHE A 774 45.41 8.32 -8.47
CA PHE A 774 44.55 8.35 -7.28
C PHE A 774 43.28 9.19 -7.46
N LEU A 775 43.37 10.35 -8.11
CA LEU A 775 42.28 11.32 -8.15
C LEU A 775 41.07 10.87 -9.00
N PRO A 776 41.22 10.34 -10.23
CA PRO A 776 40.08 9.81 -10.98
C PRO A 776 39.34 8.69 -10.24
N ILE A 777 40.07 7.81 -9.55
CA ILE A 777 39.48 6.72 -8.76
C ILE A 777 38.74 7.28 -7.53
N LEU A 778 39.37 8.22 -6.80
CA LEU A 778 38.76 8.88 -5.63
C LEU A 778 37.46 9.58 -6.03
N VAL A 779 37.51 10.40 -7.09
CA VAL A 779 36.37 11.19 -7.54
C VAL A 779 35.25 10.27 -8.04
N LEU A 780 35.57 9.22 -8.79
CA LEU A 780 34.57 8.23 -9.19
C LEU A 780 33.96 7.50 -7.98
N ALA A 781 34.76 7.19 -6.95
CA ALA A 781 34.25 6.58 -5.72
C ALA A 781 33.27 7.49 -4.96
N THR A 782 33.37 8.83 -5.09
CA THR A 782 32.38 9.74 -4.49
C THR A 782 30.99 9.59 -5.10
N ALA A 783 30.87 9.13 -6.36
CA ALA A 783 29.59 8.85 -7.00
C ALA A 783 28.81 7.72 -6.31
N LEU A 784 29.48 6.80 -5.62
CA LEU A 784 28.83 5.75 -4.82
C LEU A 784 28.00 6.34 -3.67
N ILE A 785 28.38 7.50 -3.15
CA ILE A 785 27.62 8.19 -2.09
C ILE A 785 26.41 8.91 -2.71
N GLY A 786 26.63 9.68 -3.77
CA GLY A 786 25.58 10.43 -4.45
C GLY A 786 25.07 11.66 -3.67
N GLY A 787 24.00 12.28 -4.18
CA GLY A 787 23.37 13.45 -3.56
C GLY A 787 22.44 13.12 -2.39
N CYS A 788 21.61 14.08 -2.00
CA CYS A 788 20.62 13.91 -0.93
C CYS A 788 19.44 13.04 -1.39
N ALA A 789 18.73 12.42 -0.45
CA ALA A 789 17.52 11.65 -0.74
C ALA A 789 16.38 12.53 -1.26
N GLY A 790 15.64 12.08 -2.29
CA GLY A 790 14.58 12.89 -2.91
C GLY A 790 15.09 14.01 -3.84
N SER A 791 16.37 13.97 -4.20
CA SER A 791 16.96 14.73 -5.31
C SER A 791 16.95 13.92 -6.61
N THR A 792 17.42 14.48 -7.73
CA THR A 792 17.51 13.77 -9.02
C THR A 792 18.74 12.88 -9.15
N SER A 793 19.70 12.98 -8.21
CA SER A 793 20.94 12.22 -8.23
C SER A 793 20.71 10.70 -8.15
N GLY A 794 21.76 9.89 -8.29
CA GLY A 794 21.77 8.46 -8.03
C GLY A 794 22.55 8.11 -6.75
N GLY A 795 23.22 6.95 -6.74
CA GLY A 795 24.08 6.47 -5.65
C GLY A 795 23.34 5.98 -4.39
N LEU A 796 24.10 5.69 -3.33
CA LEU A 796 23.58 5.21 -2.04
C LEU A 796 22.64 6.22 -1.36
N LYS A 797 22.82 7.51 -1.65
CA LYS A 797 22.26 8.69 -0.97
C LYS A 797 23.01 9.07 0.29
N THR A 798 23.19 10.38 0.44
CA THR A 798 23.91 10.99 1.56
C THR A 798 23.32 10.61 2.92
N VAL A 799 21.98 10.57 3.07
CA VAL A 799 21.34 10.14 4.34
C VAL A 799 21.71 8.72 4.76
N ARG A 800 21.79 7.76 3.82
CA ARG A 800 22.13 6.37 4.14
C ARG A 800 23.57 6.29 4.62
N PHE A 801 24.47 7.01 3.96
CA PHE A 801 25.87 7.13 4.38
C PHE A 801 26.01 7.80 5.76
N LEU A 802 25.24 8.84 6.05
CA LEU A 802 25.19 9.50 7.36
C LEU A 802 24.75 8.55 8.49
N LEU A 803 23.76 7.70 8.22
CA LEU A 803 23.27 6.75 9.21
C LEU A 803 24.26 5.61 9.44
N LEU A 804 24.87 5.08 8.38
CA LEU A 804 25.90 4.05 8.48
C LEU A 804 27.11 4.56 9.28
N THR A 805 27.58 5.78 9.00
CA THR A 805 28.69 6.39 9.75
C THR A 805 28.34 6.60 11.23
N ARG A 806 27.14 7.09 11.55
CA ARG A 806 26.68 7.23 12.94
C ARG A 806 26.52 5.89 13.66
N GLN A 807 25.95 4.88 12.99
CA GLN A 807 25.82 3.54 13.55
C GLN A 807 27.19 2.90 13.79
N GLY A 808 28.11 3.01 12.83
CA GLY A 808 29.48 2.52 12.99
C GLY A 808 30.19 3.16 14.17
N LEU A 809 30.05 4.48 14.35
CA LEU A 809 30.59 5.17 15.52
C LEU A 809 29.94 4.71 16.84
N ASN A 810 28.65 4.41 16.84
CA ASN A 810 27.97 3.88 18.02
C ASN A 810 28.48 2.46 18.36
N GLU A 811 28.69 1.60 17.37
CA GLU A 811 29.28 0.26 17.60
C GLU A 811 30.71 0.35 18.15
N LEU A 812 31.53 1.27 17.63
CA LEU A 812 32.86 1.53 18.20
C LEU A 812 32.78 2.03 19.65
N ARG A 813 31.81 2.88 19.97
CA ARG A 813 31.60 3.36 21.36
C ARG A 813 31.11 2.25 22.28
N LYS A 814 30.30 1.31 21.79
CA LYS A 814 29.87 0.13 22.58
C LYS A 814 31.04 -0.76 22.96
N LEU A 815 32.08 -0.86 22.13
CA LEU A 815 33.31 -1.59 22.50
C LEU A 815 34.02 -0.95 23.71
N VAL A 816 33.94 0.37 23.85
CA VAL A 816 34.50 1.11 24.99
C VAL A 816 33.55 1.13 26.20
N HIS A 817 32.23 1.20 25.95
CA HIS A 817 31.19 1.27 26.96
C HIS A 817 30.09 0.21 26.72
N PRO A 818 30.32 -1.06 27.09
CA PRO A 818 29.41 -2.18 26.75
C PRO A 818 27.99 -2.07 27.31
N HIS A 819 27.80 -1.34 28.42
CA HIS A 819 26.51 -1.15 29.07
C HIS A 819 25.79 0.15 28.65
N ALA A 820 26.39 0.95 27.76
CA ALA A 820 25.79 2.20 27.31
C ALA A 820 24.86 1.98 26.11
N GLU A 821 23.62 2.44 26.24
CA GLU A 821 22.63 2.41 25.16
C GLU A 821 22.79 3.63 24.23
N PHE A 822 23.38 3.40 23.06
CA PHE A 822 23.55 4.44 22.05
C PHE A 822 22.46 4.36 20.98
N VAL A 823 21.70 5.44 20.83
CA VAL A 823 20.65 5.55 19.81
C VAL A 823 21.12 6.47 18.68
N VAL A 824 20.92 6.04 17.42
CA VAL A 824 21.20 6.89 16.25
C VAL A 824 20.13 7.97 16.15
N LYS A 825 20.55 9.22 16.00
CA LYS A 825 19.67 10.38 15.85
C LYS A 825 19.80 11.00 14.45
N LEU A 826 18.71 11.53 13.91
CA LEU A 826 18.65 12.36 12.70
C LEU A 826 17.73 13.56 12.99
N GLY A 827 18.13 14.78 12.63
CA GLY A 827 17.36 15.99 12.97
C GLY A 827 17.04 16.18 14.47
N GLY A 828 17.84 15.59 15.38
CA GLY A 828 17.59 15.62 16.83
C GLY A 828 16.63 14.55 17.37
N ARG A 829 16.06 13.71 16.50
CA ARG A 829 15.14 12.62 16.87
C ARG A 829 15.81 11.27 16.77
N ALA A 830 15.45 10.34 17.66
CA ALA A 830 15.88 8.94 17.59
C ALA A 830 15.27 8.24 16.37
N ILE A 831 16.08 7.49 15.64
CA ILE A 831 15.65 6.66 14.52
C ILE A 831 15.32 5.26 15.03
N ASN A 832 14.23 4.68 14.52
CA ASN A 832 13.82 3.31 14.86
C ASN A 832 14.91 2.31 14.42
N PRO A 833 15.32 1.35 15.28
CA PRO A 833 16.26 0.28 14.91
C PRO A 833 15.94 -0.44 13.59
N SER A 834 14.66 -0.64 13.26
CA SER A 834 14.26 -1.30 12.00
C SER A 834 14.73 -0.54 10.74
N VAL A 835 14.78 0.80 10.80
CA VAL A 835 15.31 1.63 9.72
C VAL A 835 16.81 1.42 9.56
N ILE A 836 17.55 1.34 10.67
CA ILE A 836 18.99 1.10 10.64
C ILE A 836 19.30 -0.28 10.05
N SER A 837 18.52 -1.31 10.43
CA SER A 837 18.61 -2.65 9.83
C SER A 837 18.31 -2.61 8.32
N ALA A 838 17.29 -1.87 7.90
CA ALA A 838 16.96 -1.71 6.48
C ALA A 838 18.07 -0.99 5.69
N VAL A 839 18.73 0.02 6.28
CA VAL A 839 19.87 0.72 5.67
C VAL A 839 21.08 -0.21 5.51
N TRP A 840 21.35 -1.07 6.50
CA TRP A 840 22.39 -2.11 6.38
C TRP A 840 22.06 -3.14 5.31
N ALA A 841 20.83 -3.64 5.28
CA ALA A 841 20.38 -4.58 4.25
C ALA A 841 20.51 -3.96 2.85
N PHE A 842 20.14 -2.69 2.70
CA PHE A 842 20.30 -1.95 1.46
C PHE A 842 21.78 -1.84 1.06
N PHE A 843 22.65 -1.44 1.98
CA PHE A 843 24.09 -1.33 1.72
C PHE A 843 24.69 -2.67 1.29
N ALA A 844 24.33 -3.76 1.99
CA ALA A 844 24.79 -5.11 1.64
C ALA A 844 24.30 -5.54 0.25
N ALA A 845 23.02 -5.33 -0.07
CA ALA A 845 22.47 -5.61 -1.39
C ALA A 845 23.12 -4.75 -2.48
N TYR A 846 23.41 -3.47 -2.19
CA TYR A 846 24.08 -2.54 -3.09
C TYR A 846 25.49 -3.01 -3.45
N VAL A 847 26.29 -3.39 -2.45
CA VAL A 847 27.63 -3.94 -2.65
C VAL A 847 27.58 -5.27 -3.43
N PHE A 848 26.63 -6.15 -3.09
CA PHE A 848 26.47 -7.43 -3.79
C PHE A 848 26.14 -7.23 -5.28
N VAL A 849 25.16 -6.38 -5.59
CA VAL A 849 24.76 -6.05 -6.97
C VAL A 849 25.91 -5.39 -7.72
N PHE A 850 26.63 -4.46 -7.09
CA PHE A 850 27.83 -3.84 -7.66
C PHE A 850 28.88 -4.88 -8.06
N VAL A 851 29.23 -5.79 -7.15
CA VAL A 851 30.21 -6.86 -7.40
C VAL A 851 29.75 -7.76 -8.55
N LEU A 852 28.47 -8.12 -8.59
CA LEU A 852 27.90 -8.93 -9.67
C LEU A 852 27.98 -8.23 -11.02
N ILE A 853 27.66 -6.93 -11.09
CA ILE A 853 27.77 -6.12 -12.32
C ILE A 853 29.22 -6.01 -12.77
N PHE A 854 30.14 -5.72 -11.85
CA PHE A 854 31.58 -5.64 -12.12
C PHE A 854 32.13 -6.92 -12.76
N PHE A 855 31.87 -8.09 -12.14
CA PHE A 855 32.31 -9.37 -12.69
C PHE A 855 31.60 -9.72 -14.00
N SER A 856 30.32 -9.36 -14.15
CA SER A 856 29.58 -9.58 -15.41
C SER A 856 30.16 -8.76 -16.56
N MET A 857 30.51 -7.49 -16.32
CA MET A 857 31.17 -6.64 -17.31
C MET A 857 32.54 -7.20 -17.72
N MET A 858 33.35 -7.69 -16.77
CA MET A 858 34.61 -8.36 -17.10
C MET A 858 34.40 -9.64 -17.91
N ALA A 859 33.39 -10.46 -17.57
CA ALA A 859 33.07 -11.68 -18.30
C ALA A 859 32.67 -11.40 -19.77
N THR A 860 32.19 -10.20 -20.07
CA THR A 860 31.87 -9.75 -21.44
C THR A 860 33.07 -9.20 -22.22
N GLY A 861 34.27 -9.21 -21.63
CA GLY A 861 35.55 -8.86 -22.28
C GLY A 861 36.15 -7.51 -21.90
N LEU A 862 35.55 -6.75 -20.97
CA LEU A 862 36.17 -5.51 -20.46
C LEU A 862 37.35 -5.82 -19.53
N ASP A 863 38.42 -5.02 -19.63
CA ASP A 863 39.52 -5.07 -18.65
C ASP A 863 39.05 -4.61 -17.26
N PRO A 864 39.74 -4.99 -16.17
CA PRO A 864 39.30 -4.69 -14.81
C PRO A 864 39.10 -3.19 -14.51
N VAL A 865 39.89 -2.29 -15.13
CA VAL A 865 39.78 -0.85 -14.89
C VAL A 865 38.53 -0.31 -15.60
N SER A 866 38.32 -0.70 -16.85
CA SER A 866 37.12 -0.33 -17.61
C SER A 866 35.85 -0.92 -17.00
N ALA A 867 35.88 -2.17 -16.53
CA ALA A 867 34.75 -2.82 -15.87
C ALA A 867 34.39 -2.16 -14.53
N LEU A 868 35.39 -1.77 -13.73
CA LEU A 868 35.18 -1.04 -12.48
C LEU A 868 34.53 0.32 -12.76
N GLY A 869 35.11 1.06 -13.71
CA GLY A 869 34.59 2.34 -14.16
C GLY A 869 33.15 2.27 -14.67
N GLY A 870 32.88 1.31 -15.56
CA GLY A 870 31.55 1.08 -16.13
C GLY A 870 30.52 0.63 -15.10
N ALA A 871 30.89 -0.24 -14.15
CA ALA A 871 30.00 -0.69 -13.08
C ALA A 871 29.61 0.47 -12.15
N ILE A 872 30.57 1.29 -11.71
CA ILE A 872 30.28 2.47 -10.89
C ILE A 872 29.41 3.45 -11.71
N GLY A 873 29.87 3.87 -12.89
CA GLY A 873 29.19 4.87 -13.71
C GLY A 873 27.74 4.52 -14.03
N THR A 874 27.45 3.24 -14.33
CA THR A 874 26.09 2.78 -14.62
C THR A 874 25.24 2.60 -13.36
N LEU A 875 25.77 1.97 -12.30
CA LEU A 875 24.99 1.67 -11.10
C LEU A 875 24.68 2.92 -10.27
N THR A 876 25.59 3.89 -10.22
CA THR A 876 25.36 5.16 -9.52
C THR A 876 24.59 6.16 -10.37
N SER A 877 24.35 5.85 -11.65
CA SER A 877 23.83 6.79 -12.64
C SER A 877 24.72 8.03 -12.78
N ALA A 878 26.05 7.87 -12.69
CA ALA A 878 26.99 8.98 -12.85
C ALA A 878 27.45 9.14 -14.30
N GLY A 879 27.46 8.09 -15.11
CA GLY A 879 27.71 8.17 -16.55
C GLY A 879 29.13 7.80 -16.97
N PRO A 880 30.12 8.69 -16.84
CA PRO A 880 31.50 8.40 -17.21
C PRO A 880 32.12 7.27 -16.39
N GLY A 881 32.88 6.41 -17.07
CA GLY A 881 33.64 5.33 -16.45
C GLY A 881 35.14 5.64 -16.36
N LEU A 882 35.95 4.59 -16.46
CA LEU A 882 37.41 4.65 -16.54
C LEU A 882 37.87 3.84 -17.76
N GLY A 883 39.14 4.00 -18.14
CA GLY A 883 39.74 3.21 -19.22
C GLY A 883 39.01 3.43 -20.55
N THR A 884 38.67 2.33 -21.22
CA THR A 884 38.05 2.35 -22.56
C THR A 884 36.62 2.89 -22.56
N VAL A 885 35.96 2.96 -21.39
CA VAL A 885 34.60 3.48 -21.20
C VAL A 885 34.58 4.82 -20.46
N ALA A 886 35.72 5.54 -20.43
CA ALA A 886 35.83 6.83 -19.76
C ALA A 886 34.95 7.91 -20.40
N SER A 887 34.96 8.01 -21.73
CA SER A 887 34.18 9.00 -22.48
C SER A 887 32.98 8.41 -23.25
N THR A 888 33.09 7.16 -23.72
CA THR A 888 32.04 6.53 -24.54
C THR A 888 32.03 5.01 -24.39
N PHE A 889 30.84 4.42 -24.54
CA PHE A 889 30.61 2.98 -24.62
C PHE A 889 30.48 2.49 -26.06
N ALA A 890 30.78 3.33 -27.07
CA ALA A 890 30.64 2.99 -28.49
C ALA A 890 31.29 1.65 -28.87
N ASN A 891 32.46 1.36 -28.29
CA ASN A 891 33.26 0.16 -28.57
C ASN A 891 32.96 -1.02 -27.62
N ALA A 892 32.00 -0.86 -26.69
CA ALA A 892 31.66 -1.92 -25.75
C ALA A 892 30.91 -3.06 -26.43
N SER A 893 31.07 -4.29 -25.94
CA SER A 893 30.37 -5.45 -26.49
C SER A 893 28.87 -5.37 -26.23
N THR A 894 28.05 -6.05 -27.04
CA THR A 894 26.60 -6.12 -26.81
C THR A 894 26.25 -6.66 -25.42
N GLY A 895 27.04 -7.61 -24.90
CA GLY A 895 26.87 -8.11 -23.53
C GLY A 895 27.11 -7.02 -22.49
N THR A 896 28.18 -6.23 -22.64
CA THR A 896 28.47 -5.09 -21.75
C THR A 896 27.34 -4.07 -21.75
N LEU A 897 26.81 -3.73 -22.93
CA LEU A 897 25.71 -2.78 -23.06
C LEU A 897 24.46 -3.26 -22.30
N TRP A 898 24.05 -4.52 -22.44
CA TRP A 898 22.89 -5.05 -21.71
C TRP A 898 23.11 -5.08 -20.19
N VAL A 899 24.31 -5.47 -19.73
CA VAL A 899 24.66 -5.42 -18.30
C VAL A 899 24.59 -3.98 -17.78
N GLY A 900 25.11 -3.02 -18.54
CA GLY A 900 25.02 -1.60 -18.23
C GLY A 900 23.57 -1.10 -18.18
N THR A 901 22.73 -1.48 -19.16
CA THR A 901 21.31 -1.13 -19.21
C THR A 901 20.56 -1.60 -17.96
N ILE A 902 20.78 -2.86 -17.55
CA ILE A 902 20.16 -3.42 -16.34
C ILE A 902 20.69 -2.71 -15.08
N SER A 903 22.01 -2.46 -15.04
CA SER A 903 22.67 -1.73 -13.94
C SER A 903 22.07 -0.35 -13.71
N MET A 904 21.83 0.42 -14.78
CA MET A 904 21.22 1.76 -14.71
C MET A 904 19.80 1.73 -14.13
N ILE A 905 18.98 0.77 -14.56
CA ILE A 905 17.61 0.61 -14.03
C ILE A 905 17.64 0.19 -12.55
N LEU A 906 18.51 -0.75 -12.18
CA LEU A 906 18.69 -1.19 -10.78
C LEU A 906 19.11 -0.02 -9.87
N GLY A 907 20.09 0.77 -10.31
CA GLY A 907 20.57 1.95 -9.62
C GLY A 907 19.47 2.99 -9.42
N ARG A 908 18.75 3.32 -10.51
CA ARG A 908 17.69 4.32 -10.50
C ARG A 908 16.52 3.95 -9.62
N LEU A 909 16.19 2.66 -9.54
CA LEU A 909 15.06 2.13 -8.77
C LEU A 909 15.43 1.70 -7.35
N GLU A 910 16.59 2.09 -6.85
CA GLU A 910 17.04 1.75 -5.50
C GLU A 910 17.06 0.22 -5.22
N ILE A 911 17.46 -0.59 -6.20
CA ILE A 911 17.75 -2.04 -6.11
C ILE A 911 16.59 -2.93 -5.60
N PHE A 912 16.14 -2.78 -4.36
CA PHE A 912 15.08 -3.59 -3.74
C PHE A 912 13.76 -3.54 -4.50
N THR A 913 13.40 -2.38 -5.06
CA THR A 913 12.19 -2.23 -5.89
C THR A 913 12.16 -3.25 -7.03
N VAL A 914 13.33 -3.53 -7.61
CA VAL A 914 13.49 -4.50 -8.70
C VAL A 914 13.71 -5.91 -8.16
N LEU A 915 14.57 -6.09 -7.15
CA LEU A 915 14.87 -7.42 -6.58
C LEU A 915 13.64 -8.12 -6.01
N VAL A 916 12.71 -7.37 -5.43
CA VAL A 916 11.46 -7.93 -4.89
C VAL A 916 10.63 -8.62 -5.97
N LEU A 917 10.67 -8.16 -7.23
CA LEU A 917 9.96 -8.80 -8.34
C LEU A 917 10.51 -10.18 -8.68
N PHE A 918 11.74 -10.51 -8.30
CA PHE A 918 12.30 -11.84 -8.51
C PHE A 918 11.92 -12.83 -7.41
N LEU A 919 11.29 -12.37 -6.31
CA LEU A 919 10.86 -13.24 -5.23
C LEU A 919 9.55 -13.95 -5.59
N PRO A 920 9.46 -15.29 -5.50
CA PRO A 920 8.23 -16.03 -5.76
C PRO A 920 7.05 -15.56 -4.89
N MET A 921 7.34 -15.10 -3.67
CA MET A 921 6.35 -14.55 -2.73
C MET A 921 5.64 -13.30 -3.26
N PHE A 922 6.33 -12.47 -4.06
CA PHE A 922 5.71 -11.28 -4.65
C PHE A 922 4.53 -11.66 -5.56
N TRP A 923 4.67 -12.77 -6.28
CA TRP A 923 3.70 -13.29 -7.24
C TRP A 923 2.66 -14.24 -6.63
N ARG A 924 2.92 -14.78 -5.42
CA ARG A 924 1.99 -15.68 -4.71
C ARG A 924 1.04 -14.86 -3.81
N ARG A 925 -0.25 -15.18 -3.90
CA ARG A 925 -1.33 -14.50 -3.16
C ARG A 925 -1.25 -14.76 -1.67
#